data_AF-A0AB74KD96-F1
#
_entry.id   AF-A0AB74KD96-F1
#
_cell.length_a   1.000
_cell.length_b   1.000
_cell.length_c   1.000
_cell.angle_alpha   90.00
_cell.angle_beta   90.00
_cell.angle_gamma   90.00
#
_symmetry.space_group_name_H-M   'P 1'
#
loop_
_entity.id
_entity.type
_entity.pdbx_description
1 polymer ?
#
loop_
_entity_poly.entity_id
_entity_poly.type
_entity_poly.pdbx_seq_one_letter_code
_entity_poly.pdbx_strand_id
1 'polypeptide(L)'
;MVKRNREIASGSESESDFDYENMGNYEEPNEFEDSGEEQMDVDDANIKSNGGAFKAPTKDEVQSLRETGELFKSNFFKLQIDSLLEEIQQPASQVETLTQALHALRNLIMETKPIGKSTDGKLSTSDARKYLKKNNLSLPVSKELPEDVNWAVGYTVPDIVQVAGSWPLKTNVKRRSSRVKSWEVTLAILLPSHFIQEKDHQNDRWLFKQAFYMTVLADILKKSKLDIQVDITQANGSELEPVISITNKKGSKFIPSNTTINLVSALASPTPFKPLSKISPSRIGSKLSNAFMKPSLHTPHLTYLYNIAETVPAFRDAVKLLKVWANQRSLDWLLNGFNAEFVVALLVDGDQDGKGRVGKGLSSYQLFKTVMDLLRKTDFTSVFMKSITTGGFSKEDHFNSTPLLFIDPTHTYNLMDGLLPEDARVIGFEAQLTLNALDDDNDRFEDTFMKDLRNPTARFDLIGKGKLPSKLVKKIAKGTNVRQNIAATLARALGERSKVINVKLDDDMISIGLILDSEVAGKIVDHGPPAEDEEGCEVFKAFWGEISELRMFKDGKINESVVWQQSNGSKELVPIQIVKWILRRHFNIDQLSFIAEEFDGLLEVEAVDGVETFNDFGAPLQVYEDFQSMLRDMTTLPLEIMNVTPASAYLRHTSPYPQPTRQMNKFGVTPTSARYIPGADLVVQFESSGKWPDDLEAIQITKVAFLEALAAELMKSGQYMAQIVFDSPLPSDIADAVALEVINEQGFAWKLRIQHDRELTLIDRQLNDKVNTTNSQKEILKEARHRFLERFVNKPRHHQAIMALTHRFKAYAKTVRLVSRWMNAHLLSPHISQEFIELVVAGVFLDTGSYSVPCTPSLGFLRSVLLLSEWKYKQEPLLVPLYTASQIQEDHLDRKIVFPLKEKTEAEKTFEVLRRTDEDIKKTAMFVATEHDVSGGHYTHDRPSKVIASRLQSLAKATASALLDDSEVDIMQLFKSPTEIYDFVINLKSWVNTRLYQSLAEDNFGDVDTSNDALVNYDPATMFVEYMERMYGDVVVFFHDACGGRVIGAMFNPAYTSPRKWKVGLHYPTKSVDSKDDVVIDKKFIIKEITTLGKDMIESVTSK
;
A
#
# COMPACT_ATOMS: atom_id res chain seq x y z
N MET A 1 -47.59 48.04 41.14
CA MET A 1 -47.28 49.07 42.17
C MET A 1 -45.78 48.99 42.42
N VAL A 2 -44.92 50.01 42.26
CA VAL A 2 -44.98 51.42 41.81
C VAL A 2 -43.61 51.68 41.15
N LYS A 3 -43.38 52.45 40.06
CA LYS A 3 -44.14 53.51 39.35
C LYS A 3 -44.06 53.30 37.81
N ARG A 4 -44.12 54.38 37.03
CA ARG A 4 -43.68 54.55 35.62
C ARG A 4 -42.92 55.88 35.52
N ASN A 5 -42.00 56.01 34.56
CA ASN A 5 -42.02 57.09 33.54
C ASN A 5 -40.87 57.01 32.52
N ARG A 6 -41.26 57.05 31.23
CA ARG A 6 -40.73 57.83 30.08
C ARG A 6 -39.21 57.81 29.78
N GLU A 7 -38.76 57.26 28.64
CA GLU A 7 -38.89 57.75 27.23
C GLU A 7 -38.01 58.99 26.92
N ILE A 8 -36.96 58.82 26.08
CA ILE A 8 -36.82 59.36 24.69
C ILE A 8 -35.36 59.20 24.17
N ALA A 9 -35.27 58.73 22.91
CA ALA A 9 -34.20 58.72 21.90
C ALA A 9 -32.77 59.29 22.14
N SER A 10 -31.76 58.57 21.67
CA SER A 10 -31.04 58.84 20.39
C SER A 10 -30.07 57.69 20.06
N GLY A 11 -29.68 57.53 18.77
CA GLY A 11 -28.89 56.39 18.27
C GLY A 11 -27.52 56.80 17.71
N SER A 12 -27.02 56.01 16.73
CA SER A 12 -25.63 55.98 16.21
C SER A 12 -24.61 55.44 17.24
N GLU A 13 -23.53 54.73 16.88
CA GLU A 13 -23.13 53.96 15.69
C GLU A 13 -21.97 53.06 16.17
N SER A 14 -21.68 51.93 15.51
CA SER A 14 -20.62 51.01 15.95
C SER A 14 -19.64 50.70 14.82
N GLU A 15 -18.56 51.47 14.77
CA GLU A 15 -17.32 51.14 14.08
C GLU A 15 -16.25 50.83 15.14
N SER A 16 -15.41 49.83 14.87
CA SER A 16 -14.27 49.49 15.71
C SER A 16 -13.08 49.08 14.85
N ASP A 17 -12.45 50.08 14.26
CA ASP A 17 -11.03 49.97 13.88
C ASP A 17 -10.20 49.79 15.14
N PHE A 18 -9.19 48.91 15.07
CA PHE A 18 -8.14 48.82 16.08
C PHE A 18 -6.81 48.53 15.41
N ASP A 19 -5.90 49.51 15.42
CA ASP A 19 -4.49 49.30 15.16
C ASP A 19 -3.62 50.12 16.13
N TYR A 20 -2.77 49.38 16.85
CA TYR A 20 -1.49 49.68 17.52
C TYR A 20 -1.18 50.88 18.45
N GLU A 21 -0.22 50.55 19.34
CA GLU A 21 0.59 51.32 20.31
C GLU A 21 0.07 51.37 21.78
N ASN A 22 0.88 51.12 22.84
CA ASN A 22 2.35 50.93 22.91
C ASN A 22 2.84 50.13 24.15
N MET A 23 3.95 49.39 23.98
CA MET A 23 5.06 49.05 24.92
C MET A 23 4.87 48.39 26.32
N GLY A 24 5.72 47.37 26.58
CA GLY A 24 6.02 46.81 27.91
C GLY A 24 7.00 45.62 27.90
N ASN A 25 8.32 45.88 27.87
CA ASN A 25 9.42 44.89 27.80
C ASN A 25 9.39 43.76 28.85
N TYR A 26 9.91 42.58 28.46
CA TYR A 26 10.75 41.72 29.32
C TYR A 26 11.88 41.06 28.51
N GLU A 27 13.08 40.99 29.11
CA GLU A 27 14.32 40.46 28.51
C GLU A 27 14.73 39.10 29.12
N GLU A 28 15.30 38.23 28.28
CA GLU A 28 16.22 37.11 28.65
C GLU A 28 17.63 37.68 28.99
N PRO A 29 18.58 36.99 29.69
CA PRO A 29 19.14 35.70 29.22
C PRO A 29 19.92 34.74 30.19
N ASN A 30 20.23 33.55 29.64
CA ASN A 30 21.50 32.76 29.66
C ASN A 30 22.18 32.07 30.89
N GLU A 31 22.45 30.76 30.67
CA GLU A 31 23.75 30.02 30.72
C GLU A 31 24.41 29.45 32.02
N PHE A 32 25.30 28.46 31.75
CA PHE A 32 26.29 27.74 32.59
C PHE A 32 25.77 26.68 33.57
N GLU A 33 26.50 25.64 33.96
CA GLU A 33 27.47 24.69 33.35
C GLU A 33 27.98 23.79 34.52
N ASP A 34 27.97 22.48 34.30
CA ASP A 34 28.87 21.42 34.81
C ASP A 34 29.27 21.20 36.31
N SER A 35 29.58 19.92 36.58
CA SER A 35 30.44 19.34 37.63
C SER A 35 29.89 19.04 39.05
N GLY A 36 30.29 17.88 39.59
CA GLY A 36 30.30 17.59 41.03
C GLY A 36 29.72 16.23 41.47
N GLU A 37 30.53 15.16 41.48
CA GLU A 37 30.27 13.99 42.35
C GLU A 37 30.67 14.31 43.79
N GLU A 38 29.86 13.97 44.80
CA GLU A 38 30.38 13.59 46.12
C GLU A 38 29.35 12.76 46.92
N GLN A 39 29.84 11.73 47.63
CA GLN A 39 29.04 10.88 48.51
C GLN A 39 29.04 11.44 49.93
N MET A 40 27.88 11.46 50.62
CA MET A 40 27.84 11.39 52.09
C MET A 40 26.63 10.60 52.58
N ASP A 41 26.91 9.55 53.37
CA ASP A 41 25.92 8.81 54.17
C ASP A 41 25.38 9.67 55.32
N VAL A 42 24.09 9.56 55.62
CA VAL A 42 23.55 9.71 56.99
C VAL A 42 22.40 8.72 57.22
N ASP A 43 22.49 7.97 58.30
CA ASP A 43 21.56 6.91 58.72
C ASP A 43 20.17 7.39 59.21
N ASP A 44 19.27 6.42 59.31
CA ASP A 44 17.90 6.45 59.86
C ASP A 44 17.67 7.32 61.12
N ALA A 45 16.69 8.23 61.05
CA ALA A 45 15.95 8.70 62.23
C ALA A 45 14.53 9.25 61.90
N ASN A 46 13.52 8.42 62.17
CA ASN A 46 12.09 8.75 62.33
C ASN A 46 11.65 10.23 62.27
N ILE A 47 11.00 10.63 61.16
CA ILE A 47 9.97 11.69 61.18
C ILE A 47 8.70 11.15 60.52
N LYS A 48 7.66 10.89 61.33
CA LYS A 48 6.29 10.69 60.82
C LYS A 48 5.67 12.05 60.55
N SER A 49 5.36 12.34 59.29
CA SER A 49 4.40 13.39 58.93
C SER A 49 3.33 12.83 57.99
N ASN A 50 2.06 13.06 58.32
CA ASN A 50 0.95 12.74 57.43
C ASN A 50 0.84 13.85 56.37
N GLY A 51 1.06 13.50 55.11
CA GLY A 51 1.02 14.43 53.97
C GLY A 51 0.65 13.69 52.69
N GLY A 52 -0.54 13.09 52.65
CA GLY A 52 -1.02 12.34 51.49
C GLY A 52 -1.51 13.23 50.35
N ALA A 53 -0.58 13.83 49.59
CA ALA A 53 -0.81 14.38 48.27
C ALA A 53 0.52 14.32 47.49
N PHE A 54 0.51 13.89 46.23
CA PHE A 54 1.70 13.66 45.40
C PHE A 54 2.67 12.56 45.89
N LYS A 55 2.17 11.32 45.97
CA LYS A 55 3.02 10.19 45.58
C LYS A 55 3.08 10.15 44.05
N ALA A 56 4.26 9.86 43.50
CA ALA A 56 4.34 9.39 42.11
C ALA A 56 3.46 8.13 41.97
N PRO A 57 2.67 7.99 40.90
CA PRO A 57 1.73 6.88 40.77
C PRO A 57 2.49 5.56 40.82
N THR A 58 1.99 4.62 41.64
CA THR A 58 2.59 3.30 41.78
C THR A 58 2.57 2.56 40.44
N LYS A 59 3.43 1.54 40.26
CA LYS A 59 3.41 0.74 39.03
C LYS A 59 2.03 0.14 38.75
N ASP A 60 1.30 -0.23 39.80
CA ASP A 60 -0.05 -0.79 39.70
C ASP A 60 -1.11 0.29 39.37
N GLU A 61 -0.96 1.53 39.83
CA GLU A 61 -1.79 2.67 39.40
C GLU A 61 -1.50 3.09 37.95
N VAL A 62 -0.23 3.14 37.52
CA VAL A 62 0.13 3.41 36.12
C VAL A 62 -0.36 2.29 35.20
N GLN A 63 -0.26 1.04 35.65
CA GLN A 63 -0.72 -0.11 34.88
C GLN A 63 -2.26 -0.14 34.81
N SER A 64 -2.98 0.06 35.91
CA SER A 64 -4.45 0.15 35.89
C SER A 64 -4.96 1.34 35.09
N LEU A 65 -4.27 2.50 35.09
CA LEU A 65 -4.61 3.63 34.21
C LEU A 65 -4.41 3.29 32.73
N ARG A 66 -3.32 2.59 32.36
CA ARG A 66 -3.14 2.08 30.99
C ARG A 66 -4.22 1.05 30.61
N GLU A 67 -4.51 0.10 31.48
CA GLU A 67 -5.54 -0.90 31.27
C GLU A 67 -6.94 -0.27 31.18
N THR A 68 -7.19 0.85 31.87
CA THR A 68 -8.44 1.63 31.77
C THR A 68 -8.56 2.38 30.44
N GLY A 69 -7.45 2.90 29.89
CA GLY A 69 -7.44 3.50 28.56
C GLY A 69 -7.62 2.47 27.42
N GLU A 70 -6.98 1.30 27.55
CA GLU A 70 -7.08 0.23 26.54
C GLU A 70 -8.34 -0.66 26.69
N LEU A 71 -9.13 -0.52 27.77
CA LEU A 71 -10.11 -1.52 28.23
C LEU A 71 -11.20 -1.91 27.20
N PHE A 72 -11.70 -0.95 26.40
CA PHE A 72 -12.72 -1.23 25.37
C PHE A 72 -12.12 -1.97 24.17
N LYS A 73 -11.01 -1.46 23.61
CA LYS A 73 -10.32 -2.08 22.47
C LYS A 73 -9.77 -3.45 22.85
N SER A 74 -9.14 -3.55 24.01
CA SER A 74 -8.58 -4.78 24.58
C SER A 74 -9.61 -5.90 24.70
N ASN A 75 -10.84 -5.63 25.15
CA ASN A 75 -11.86 -6.67 25.30
C ASN A 75 -12.36 -7.25 23.96
N PHE A 76 -12.64 -6.40 22.96
CA PHE A 76 -13.08 -6.89 21.64
C PHE A 76 -11.92 -7.59 20.89
N PHE A 77 -10.74 -6.96 20.89
CA PHE A 77 -9.53 -7.52 20.28
C PHE A 77 -9.10 -8.84 20.93
N LYS A 78 -9.32 -8.99 22.24
CA LYS A 78 -9.14 -10.26 22.95
C LYS A 78 -10.10 -11.34 22.47
N LEU A 79 -11.40 -11.04 22.28
CA LEU A 79 -12.35 -12.02 21.74
C LEU A 79 -11.96 -12.48 20.32
N GLN A 80 -11.46 -11.56 19.49
CA GLN A 80 -10.91 -11.90 18.17
C GLN A 80 -9.64 -12.75 18.27
N ILE A 81 -8.72 -12.44 19.19
CA ILE A 81 -7.53 -13.26 19.48
C ILE A 81 -7.94 -14.66 19.94
N ASP A 82 -8.85 -14.78 20.90
CA ASP A 82 -9.29 -16.07 21.45
C ASP A 82 -9.94 -16.93 20.34
N SER A 83 -10.78 -16.34 19.49
CA SER A 83 -11.37 -17.02 18.32
C SER A 83 -10.32 -17.45 17.28
N LEU A 84 -9.34 -16.59 16.97
CA LEU A 84 -8.23 -16.93 16.07
C LEU A 84 -7.37 -18.07 16.64
N LEU A 85 -7.08 -18.03 17.95
CA LEU A 85 -6.30 -19.06 18.64
C LEU A 85 -6.99 -20.43 18.61
N GLU A 86 -8.33 -20.48 18.59
CA GLU A 86 -9.09 -21.71 18.33
C GLU A 86 -8.96 -22.18 16.87
N GLU A 87 -9.12 -21.28 15.88
CA GLU A 87 -9.10 -21.63 14.45
C GLU A 87 -7.72 -22.12 13.97
N ILE A 88 -6.62 -21.53 14.47
CA ILE A 88 -5.26 -21.86 14.01
C ILE A 88 -4.66 -23.13 14.63
N GLN A 89 -5.41 -23.87 15.47
CA GLN A 89 -4.94 -25.12 16.08
C GLN A 89 -5.08 -26.33 15.15
N GLN A 90 -4.26 -27.36 15.39
CA GLN A 90 -4.37 -28.62 14.65
C GLN A 90 -5.59 -29.42 15.16
N PRO A 91 -6.53 -29.84 14.29
CA PRO A 91 -7.72 -30.57 14.72
C PRO A 91 -7.37 -31.83 15.51
N ALA A 92 -8.10 -32.11 16.61
CA ALA A 92 -7.79 -33.21 17.52
C ALA A 92 -7.65 -34.58 16.83
N SER A 93 -8.50 -34.88 15.84
CA SER A 93 -8.42 -36.12 15.04
C SER A 93 -7.15 -36.20 14.17
N GLN A 94 -6.62 -35.07 13.69
CA GLN A 94 -5.34 -35.02 13.00
C GLN A 94 -4.17 -35.21 13.97
N VAL A 95 -4.26 -34.65 15.18
CA VAL A 95 -3.26 -34.83 16.26
C VAL A 95 -3.17 -36.30 16.68
N GLU A 96 -4.30 -36.99 16.83
CA GLU A 96 -4.33 -38.42 17.16
C GLU A 96 -3.70 -39.26 16.03
N THR A 97 -4.15 -39.06 14.79
CA THR A 97 -3.61 -39.76 13.59
C THR A 97 -2.10 -39.55 13.47
N LEU A 98 -1.65 -38.31 13.64
CA LEU A 98 -0.23 -37.93 13.63
C LEU A 98 0.54 -38.61 14.78
N THR A 99 -0.02 -38.67 15.98
CA THR A 99 0.62 -39.33 17.13
C THR A 99 0.81 -40.82 16.88
N GLN A 100 -0.20 -41.51 16.32
CA GLN A 100 -0.09 -42.91 15.90
C GLN A 100 0.99 -43.09 14.83
N ALA A 101 1.07 -42.19 13.83
CA ALA A 101 2.10 -42.22 12.79
C ALA A 101 3.52 -42.00 13.37
N LEU A 102 3.69 -41.07 14.31
CA LEU A 102 4.97 -40.83 15.00
C LEU A 102 5.41 -42.04 15.81
N HIS A 103 4.50 -42.73 16.51
CA HIS A 103 4.81 -43.99 17.20
C HIS A 103 5.21 -45.11 16.22
N ALA A 104 4.48 -45.28 15.12
CA ALA A 104 4.80 -46.28 14.10
C ALA A 104 6.15 -46.01 13.42
N LEU A 105 6.45 -44.76 13.08
CA LEU A 105 7.76 -44.34 12.56
C LEU A 105 8.87 -44.58 13.57
N ARG A 106 8.67 -44.20 14.85
CA ARG A 106 9.63 -44.46 15.92
C ARG A 106 9.93 -45.95 16.06
N ASN A 107 8.91 -46.80 16.11
CA ASN A 107 9.10 -48.24 16.27
C ASN A 107 9.83 -48.84 15.06
N LEU A 108 9.44 -48.47 13.84
CA LEU A 108 10.13 -48.87 12.61
C LEU A 108 11.63 -48.50 12.64
N ILE A 109 11.97 -47.28 13.10
CA ILE A 109 13.36 -46.82 13.20
C ILE A 109 14.13 -47.61 14.28
N MET A 110 13.51 -47.91 15.42
CA MET A 110 14.12 -48.69 16.51
C MET A 110 14.27 -50.19 16.17
N GLU A 111 13.51 -50.71 15.21
CA GLU A 111 13.60 -52.11 14.72
C GLU A 111 14.62 -52.30 13.57
N THR A 112 15.31 -51.24 13.16
CA THR A 112 16.30 -51.30 12.06
C THR A 112 17.55 -52.10 12.42
N LYS A 113 18.19 -52.67 11.40
CA LYS A 113 19.40 -53.49 11.53
C LYS A 113 20.66 -52.71 11.13
N PRO A 114 21.82 -52.93 11.79
CA PRO A 114 23.11 -52.43 11.34
C PRO A 114 23.43 -52.76 9.88
N ILE A 115 24.17 -51.87 9.21
CA ILE A 115 24.71 -52.12 7.87
C ILE A 115 26.10 -52.75 7.96
N GLY A 116 26.33 -53.76 7.11
CA GLY A 116 27.64 -54.40 6.94
C GLY A 116 27.70 -55.78 7.56
N LYS A 117 28.91 -56.34 7.65
CA LYS A 117 29.19 -57.61 8.34
C LYS A 117 29.70 -57.43 9.77
N SER A 118 29.98 -56.19 10.19
CA SER A 118 30.43 -55.89 11.55
C SER A 118 29.24 -55.70 12.50
N THR A 119 29.48 -55.97 13.78
CA THR A 119 28.49 -55.77 14.85
C THR A 119 28.29 -54.29 15.22
N ASP A 120 29.23 -53.41 14.84
CA ASP A 120 29.20 -51.98 15.15
C ASP A 120 28.63 -51.09 14.03
N GLY A 121 28.27 -51.68 12.88
CA GLY A 121 27.67 -51.01 11.73
C GLY A 121 28.58 -50.07 10.95
N LYS A 122 29.91 -50.12 11.16
CA LYS A 122 30.90 -49.27 10.49
C LYS A 122 31.37 -49.85 9.15
N LEU A 123 31.52 -48.98 8.16
CA LEU A 123 32.11 -49.25 6.86
C LEU A 123 33.32 -48.33 6.61
N SER A 124 34.37 -48.88 6.00
CA SER A 124 35.44 -48.06 5.40
C SER A 124 34.83 -47.13 4.34
N THR A 125 35.45 -45.97 4.07
CA THR A 125 34.91 -45.05 3.04
C THR A 125 34.87 -45.69 1.65
N SER A 126 35.80 -46.59 1.34
CA SER A 126 35.81 -47.37 0.10
C SER A 126 34.63 -48.36 0.00
N ASP A 127 34.26 -49.02 1.10
CA ASP A 127 33.11 -49.93 1.14
C ASP A 127 31.78 -49.19 1.23
N ALA A 128 31.75 -48.03 1.88
CA ALA A 128 30.63 -47.10 1.86
C ALA A 128 30.33 -46.60 0.43
N ARG A 129 31.36 -46.24 -0.35
CA ARG A 129 31.21 -45.93 -1.80
C ARG A 129 30.60 -47.11 -2.57
N LYS A 130 31.09 -48.34 -2.36
CA LYS A 130 30.53 -49.55 -2.99
C LYS A 130 29.07 -49.77 -2.58
N TYR A 131 28.72 -49.53 -1.32
CA TYR A 131 27.36 -49.63 -0.81
C TYR A 131 26.42 -48.60 -1.46
N LEU A 132 26.84 -47.33 -1.54
CA LEU A 132 26.07 -46.27 -2.19
C LEU A 132 25.83 -46.59 -3.68
N LYS A 133 26.89 -46.96 -4.42
CA LYS A 133 26.79 -47.38 -5.83
C LYS A 133 25.89 -48.60 -6.02
N LYS A 134 25.98 -49.62 -5.14
CA LYS A 134 25.15 -50.83 -5.22
C LYS A 134 23.65 -50.56 -5.00
N ASN A 135 23.31 -49.58 -4.18
CA ASN A 135 21.92 -49.24 -3.84
C ASN A 135 21.38 -48.03 -4.62
N ASN A 136 22.13 -47.48 -5.58
CA ASN A 136 21.81 -46.25 -6.33
C ASN A 136 21.49 -45.06 -5.41
N LEU A 137 22.30 -44.86 -4.37
CA LEU A 137 22.13 -43.78 -3.39
C LEU A 137 23.17 -42.66 -3.60
N SER A 138 22.70 -41.42 -3.68
CA SER A 138 23.51 -40.20 -3.65
C SER A 138 23.47 -39.56 -2.26
N LEU A 139 24.60 -39.02 -1.79
CA LEU A 139 24.61 -38.26 -0.54
C LEU A 139 24.15 -36.80 -0.78
N PRO A 140 23.47 -36.18 0.20
CA PRO A 140 23.01 -34.78 0.14
C PRO A 140 24.14 -33.76 0.41
N VAL A 141 25.35 -34.01 -0.10
CA VAL A 141 26.53 -33.12 0.01
C VAL A 141 27.23 -33.02 -1.35
N SER A 142 27.68 -31.83 -1.75
CA SER A 142 28.31 -31.61 -3.07
C SER A 142 29.71 -32.22 -3.24
N LYS A 143 30.28 -32.83 -2.18
CA LYS A 143 31.56 -33.55 -2.21
C LYS A 143 31.30 -35.05 -2.17
N GLU A 144 32.04 -35.83 -2.97
CA GLU A 144 32.11 -37.28 -2.75
C GLU A 144 32.85 -37.60 -1.43
N LEU A 145 32.64 -38.81 -0.88
CA LEU A 145 33.47 -39.32 0.22
C LEU A 145 34.97 -39.27 -0.16
N PRO A 146 35.90 -39.09 0.78
CA PRO A 146 37.32 -39.28 0.49
C PRO A 146 37.71 -40.77 0.44
N GLU A 147 38.62 -41.13 -0.47
CA GLU A 147 39.30 -42.44 -0.46
C GLU A 147 40.46 -42.44 0.56
N ASP A 148 40.87 -43.64 0.99
CA ASP A 148 42.05 -43.89 1.83
C ASP A 148 42.16 -43.05 3.12
N VAL A 149 41.04 -42.90 3.83
CA VAL A 149 40.98 -42.22 5.14
C VAL A 149 40.77 -43.19 6.31
N ASN A 150 41.45 -42.90 7.43
CA ASN A 150 41.45 -43.74 8.64
C ASN A 150 40.17 -43.60 9.51
N TRP A 151 39.05 -43.17 8.94
CA TRP A 151 37.76 -43.02 9.64
C TRP A 151 36.63 -43.67 8.82
N ALA A 152 35.59 -44.08 9.52
CA ALA A 152 34.47 -44.84 8.96
C ALA A 152 33.16 -44.03 9.00
N VAL A 153 32.28 -44.30 8.04
CA VAL A 153 30.85 -43.98 8.11
C VAL A 153 30.07 -45.25 8.44
N GLY A 154 28.79 -45.14 8.82
CA GLY A 154 28.03 -46.33 9.17
C GLY A 154 26.58 -46.05 9.49
N TYR A 155 25.86 -47.13 9.81
CA TYR A 155 24.48 -47.07 10.28
C TYR A 155 24.21 -48.24 11.23
N THR A 156 23.67 -47.90 12.39
CA THR A 156 22.93 -48.80 13.29
C THR A 156 21.64 -48.09 13.71
N VAL A 157 20.77 -48.82 14.43
CA VAL A 157 19.69 -48.23 15.22
C VAL A 157 20.19 -47.00 16.02
N PRO A 158 19.45 -45.88 16.06
CA PRO A 158 19.79 -44.71 16.87
C PRO A 158 19.64 -44.97 18.38
N ASP A 159 20.35 -44.20 19.20
CA ASP A 159 20.28 -44.33 20.66
C ASP A 159 18.89 -43.88 21.17
N ILE A 160 18.34 -42.79 20.62
CA ILE A 160 17.04 -42.21 20.96
C ILE A 160 16.34 -41.67 19.71
N VAL A 161 15.02 -41.85 19.63
CA VAL A 161 14.13 -41.13 18.70
C VAL A 161 13.08 -40.40 19.53
N GLN A 162 13.06 -39.07 19.43
CA GLN A 162 12.18 -38.18 20.20
C GLN A 162 11.57 -37.08 19.33
N VAL A 163 10.46 -36.49 19.78
CA VAL A 163 9.84 -35.34 19.11
C VAL A 163 10.57 -34.05 19.52
N ALA A 164 10.78 -33.13 18.57
CA ALA A 164 11.49 -31.88 18.75
C ALA A 164 10.79 -30.72 18.01
N GLY A 165 11.38 -29.51 18.09
CA GLY A 165 10.80 -28.30 17.52
C GLY A 165 9.58 -27.81 18.30
N SER A 166 8.69 -27.07 17.63
CA SER A 166 7.58 -26.34 18.24
C SER A 166 6.33 -27.19 18.57
N TRP A 167 6.27 -28.45 18.11
CA TRP A 167 5.12 -29.33 18.36
C TRP A 167 4.98 -29.71 19.86
N PRO A 168 6.03 -30.18 20.58
CA PRO A 168 5.94 -30.42 22.03
C PRO A 168 5.62 -29.18 22.87
N LEU A 169 6.03 -27.98 22.42
CA LEU A 169 5.71 -26.71 23.09
C LEU A 169 4.24 -26.27 22.89
N LYS A 170 3.52 -26.88 21.94
CA LYS A 170 2.19 -26.48 21.45
C LYS A 170 2.16 -25.07 20.82
N THR A 171 3.26 -24.68 20.17
CA THR A 171 3.46 -23.40 19.48
C THR A 171 3.53 -23.54 17.95
N ASN A 172 3.07 -24.68 17.42
CA ASN A 172 2.85 -24.86 15.99
C ASN A 172 1.60 -24.07 15.53
N VAL A 173 1.70 -23.46 14.35
CA VAL A 173 0.57 -22.83 13.65
C VAL A 173 0.48 -23.35 12.21
N LYS A 174 -0.70 -23.26 11.62
CA LYS A 174 -0.96 -23.62 10.22
C LYS A 174 -0.22 -22.68 9.26
N ARG A 175 0.83 -23.14 8.56
CA ARG A 175 1.46 -22.37 7.46
C ARG A 175 0.43 -22.14 6.35
N ARG A 176 0.27 -20.88 5.91
CA ARG A 176 -0.46 -20.52 4.68
C ARG A 176 0.58 -20.40 3.54
N SER A 177 0.96 -21.52 2.96
CA SER A 177 1.82 -21.57 1.76
C SER A 177 1.28 -22.57 0.76
N SER A 178 1.38 -22.26 -0.54
CA SER A 178 1.06 -23.22 -1.62
C SER A 178 2.22 -24.19 -1.88
N ARG A 179 3.46 -23.79 -1.58
CA ARG A 179 4.68 -24.59 -1.78
C ARG A 179 4.98 -25.55 -0.62
N VAL A 180 4.46 -25.30 0.58
CA VAL A 180 4.73 -26.09 1.81
C VAL A 180 3.42 -26.57 2.42
N LYS A 181 3.36 -27.84 2.86
CA LYS A 181 2.19 -28.39 3.57
C LYS A 181 1.92 -27.61 4.87
N SER A 182 0.65 -27.51 5.25
CA SER A 182 0.21 -26.60 6.31
C SER A 182 0.76 -26.89 7.72
N TRP A 183 1.26 -28.10 8.00
CA TRP A 183 1.77 -28.50 9.31
C TRP A 183 3.11 -29.20 9.22
N GLU A 184 4.04 -28.86 10.11
CA GLU A 184 5.37 -29.47 10.20
C GLU A 184 5.63 -29.99 11.61
N VAL A 185 6.20 -31.19 11.71
CA VAL A 185 6.58 -31.82 12.99
C VAL A 185 8.00 -32.34 12.86
N THR A 186 8.83 -32.14 13.89
CA THR A 186 10.23 -32.57 13.84
C THR A 186 10.47 -33.78 14.74
N LEU A 187 11.16 -34.80 14.21
CA LEU A 187 11.71 -35.93 14.97
C LEU A 187 13.22 -35.79 15.05
N ALA A 188 13.76 -35.68 16.26
CA ALA A 188 15.19 -35.70 16.52
C ALA A 188 15.68 -37.15 16.67
N ILE A 189 16.63 -37.54 15.83
CA ILE A 189 17.25 -38.87 15.79
C ILE A 189 18.64 -38.76 16.43
N LEU A 190 18.80 -39.22 17.67
CA LEU A 190 20.10 -39.21 18.36
C LEU A 190 21.02 -40.26 17.74
N LEU A 191 22.07 -39.79 17.06
CA LEU A 191 23.05 -40.67 16.42
C LEU A 191 23.85 -41.44 17.49
N PRO A 192 24.13 -42.75 17.27
CA PRO A 192 24.82 -43.57 18.25
C PRO A 192 26.21 -43.04 18.61
N SER A 193 26.44 -42.90 19.92
CA SER A 193 27.66 -42.30 20.47
C SER A 193 28.96 -42.94 19.95
N HIS A 194 28.99 -44.25 19.67
CA HIS A 194 30.18 -44.97 19.19
C HIS A 194 30.57 -44.65 17.73
N PHE A 195 29.73 -43.95 16.96
CA PHE A 195 30.09 -43.44 15.63
C PHE A 195 30.84 -42.11 15.68
N ILE A 196 30.67 -41.33 16.76
CA ILE A 196 31.15 -39.95 16.85
C ILE A 196 32.49 -39.91 17.61
N GLN A 197 33.42 -39.11 17.11
CA GLN A 197 34.74 -38.89 17.69
C GLN A 197 34.96 -37.40 17.95
N GLU A 198 35.70 -37.06 19.00
CA GLU A 198 35.96 -35.65 19.36
C GLU A 198 36.57 -34.83 18.22
N LYS A 199 37.33 -35.48 17.33
CA LYS A 199 38.00 -34.90 16.14
C LYS A 199 37.16 -34.92 14.85
N ASP A 200 35.89 -35.28 14.89
CA ASP A 200 35.00 -35.28 13.70
C ASP A 200 34.65 -33.87 13.19
N HIS A 201 35.02 -32.83 13.94
CA HIS A 201 34.99 -31.44 13.46
C HIS A 201 36.02 -31.15 12.35
N GLN A 202 36.99 -32.04 12.11
CA GLN A 202 38.03 -31.86 11.10
C GLN A 202 37.64 -32.50 9.76
N ASN A 203 38.02 -31.86 8.64
CA ASN A 203 37.95 -32.42 7.28
C ASN A 203 36.56 -32.97 6.91
N ASP A 204 35.49 -32.23 7.23
CA ASP A 204 34.09 -32.55 6.91
C ASP A 204 33.58 -33.93 7.42
N ARG A 205 34.30 -34.59 8.35
CA ARG A 205 33.98 -35.95 8.83
C ARG A 205 32.56 -36.05 9.39
N TRP A 206 32.16 -35.09 10.21
CA TRP A 206 30.79 -34.99 10.74
C TRP A 206 29.76 -34.91 9.61
N LEU A 207 29.94 -33.98 8.66
CA LEU A 207 29.01 -33.78 7.54
C LEU A 207 28.82 -35.06 6.73
N PHE A 208 29.90 -35.78 6.43
CA PHE A 208 29.82 -37.08 5.75
C PHE A 208 29.16 -38.18 6.60
N LYS A 209 29.45 -38.25 7.91
CA LYS A 209 28.80 -39.22 8.81
C LYS A 209 27.29 -38.98 8.91
N GLN A 210 26.90 -37.73 9.11
CA GLN A 210 25.51 -37.27 9.18
C GLN A 210 24.80 -37.53 7.84
N ALA A 211 25.36 -37.09 6.72
CA ALA A 211 24.81 -37.30 5.39
C ALA A 211 24.65 -38.79 5.04
N PHE A 212 25.65 -39.63 5.33
CA PHE A 212 25.56 -41.07 5.11
C PHE A 212 24.47 -41.73 5.96
N TYR A 213 24.43 -41.42 7.26
CA TYR A 213 23.43 -41.96 8.18
C TYR A 213 22.00 -41.60 7.76
N MET A 214 21.76 -40.32 7.40
CA MET A 214 20.46 -39.84 6.95
C MET A 214 20.06 -40.40 5.59
N THR A 215 21.00 -40.58 4.65
CA THR A 215 20.74 -41.19 3.33
C THR A 215 20.32 -42.66 3.48
N VAL A 216 21.02 -43.40 4.33
CA VAL A 216 20.66 -44.79 4.66
C VAL A 216 19.29 -44.86 5.32
N LEU A 217 19.02 -44.01 6.33
CA LEU A 217 17.75 -43.99 7.03
C LEU A 217 16.59 -43.70 6.07
N ALA A 218 16.77 -42.75 5.15
CA ALA A 218 15.79 -42.45 4.11
C ALA A 218 15.54 -43.65 3.17
N ASP A 219 16.57 -44.38 2.75
CA ASP A 219 16.43 -45.59 1.92
C ASP A 219 15.69 -46.72 2.64
N ILE A 220 15.97 -46.92 3.93
CA ILE A 220 15.24 -47.88 4.79
C ILE A 220 13.75 -47.49 4.90
N LEU A 221 13.46 -46.21 5.13
CA LEU A 221 12.09 -45.70 5.21
C LEU A 221 11.35 -45.82 3.86
N LYS A 222 12.01 -45.51 2.73
CA LYS A 222 11.48 -45.71 1.37
C LYS A 222 11.10 -47.16 1.07
N LYS A 223 11.89 -48.11 1.58
CA LYS A 223 11.68 -49.57 1.42
C LYS A 223 10.74 -50.17 2.47
N SER A 224 10.22 -49.36 3.40
CA SER A 224 9.30 -49.83 4.43
C SER A 224 7.90 -50.16 3.88
N LYS A 225 7.11 -50.89 4.67
CA LYS A 225 5.70 -51.19 4.35
C LYS A 225 4.73 -50.05 4.70
N LEU A 226 5.22 -48.93 5.23
CA LEU A 226 4.38 -47.78 5.55
C LEU A 226 3.99 -47.03 4.26
N ASP A 227 2.80 -46.43 4.24
CA ASP A 227 2.32 -45.63 3.12
C ASP A 227 2.86 -44.19 3.13
N ILE A 228 4.18 -44.09 3.20
CA ILE A 228 4.94 -42.83 3.25
C ILE A 228 5.69 -42.55 1.95
N GLN A 229 5.68 -41.29 1.54
CA GLN A 229 6.64 -40.71 0.61
C GLN A 229 7.77 -40.10 1.45
N VAL A 230 9.00 -40.27 1.01
CA VAL A 230 10.21 -39.91 1.77
C VAL A 230 11.16 -39.21 0.81
N ASP A 231 11.47 -37.95 1.09
CA ASP A 231 12.37 -37.13 0.28
C ASP A 231 13.48 -36.57 1.17
N ILE A 232 14.71 -36.48 0.65
CA ILE A 232 15.81 -35.85 1.39
C ILE A 232 15.87 -34.40 0.94
N THR A 233 15.68 -33.49 1.88
CA THR A 233 15.76 -32.04 1.70
C THR A 233 16.94 -31.49 2.51
N GLN A 234 17.20 -30.19 2.37
CA GLN A 234 18.22 -29.48 3.14
C GLN A 234 17.54 -28.43 4.02
N ALA A 235 17.90 -28.34 5.29
CA ALA A 235 17.38 -27.29 6.16
C ALA A 235 17.86 -25.92 5.65
N ASN A 236 16.91 -24.98 5.47
CA ASN A 236 17.17 -23.61 5.02
C ASN A 236 18.00 -23.52 3.72
N GLY A 237 17.95 -24.53 2.84
CA GLY A 237 18.78 -24.56 1.61
C GLY A 237 20.30 -24.69 1.85
N SER A 238 20.70 -25.23 3.01
CA SER A 238 22.11 -25.44 3.36
C SER A 238 22.53 -26.90 3.17
N GLU A 239 23.53 -27.13 2.30
CA GLU A 239 24.15 -28.46 2.10
C GLU A 239 24.72 -29.12 3.37
N LEU A 240 24.84 -28.35 4.46
CA LEU A 240 25.40 -28.80 5.73
C LEU A 240 24.38 -29.53 6.62
N GLU A 241 23.08 -29.45 6.32
CA GLU A 241 22.01 -29.96 7.19
C GLU A 241 20.99 -30.81 6.42
N PRO A 242 21.26 -32.12 6.22
CA PRO A 242 20.31 -33.03 5.59
C PRO A 242 19.11 -33.33 6.49
N VAL A 243 17.92 -33.17 5.94
CA VAL A 243 16.62 -33.43 6.58
C VAL A 243 15.88 -34.49 5.78
N ILE A 244 15.25 -35.46 6.44
CA ILE A 244 14.35 -36.39 5.76
C ILE A 244 12.93 -35.89 5.92
N SER A 245 12.33 -35.42 4.82
CA SER A 245 10.94 -35.00 4.75
C SER A 245 10.05 -36.22 4.47
N ILE A 246 9.19 -36.56 5.42
CA ILE A 246 8.21 -37.65 5.29
C ILE A 246 6.83 -37.04 5.08
N THR A 247 6.20 -37.42 3.98
CA THR A 247 4.82 -37.08 3.66
C THR A 247 4.01 -38.34 3.35
N ASN A 248 2.70 -38.20 3.20
CA ASN A 248 1.81 -39.32 2.91
C ASN A 248 1.81 -39.67 1.41
N LYS A 249 1.79 -40.96 1.04
CA LYS A 249 1.56 -41.39 -0.36
C LYS A 249 0.18 -40.93 -0.85
N LYS A 250 0.04 -40.70 -2.16
CA LYS A 250 -1.25 -40.35 -2.79
C LYS A 250 -2.33 -41.39 -2.42
N GLY A 251 -3.42 -40.93 -1.81
CA GLY A 251 -4.58 -41.76 -1.45
C GLY A 251 -4.54 -42.44 -0.07
N SER A 252 -3.40 -42.49 0.62
CA SER A 252 -3.31 -43.03 1.97
C SER A 252 -3.82 -42.04 3.03
N LYS A 253 -4.11 -42.53 4.24
CA LYS A 253 -4.50 -41.72 5.42
C LYS A 253 -3.52 -41.84 6.60
N PHE A 254 -2.35 -42.48 6.41
CA PHE A 254 -1.40 -42.76 7.49
C PHE A 254 -0.85 -41.50 8.18
N ILE A 255 -0.59 -40.43 7.43
CA ILE A 255 -0.24 -39.09 7.95
C ILE A 255 -1.32 -38.11 7.46
N PRO A 256 -1.78 -37.12 8.24
CA PRO A 256 -2.72 -36.11 7.74
C PRO A 256 -2.21 -35.47 6.44
N SER A 257 -3.08 -35.31 5.44
CA SER A 257 -2.68 -34.97 4.06
C SER A 257 -1.91 -33.64 3.95
N ASN A 258 -2.22 -32.71 4.85
CA ASN A 258 -1.64 -31.39 5.04
C ASN A 258 -0.46 -31.35 6.04
N THR A 259 0.11 -32.49 6.44
CA THR A 259 1.26 -32.57 7.36
C THR A 259 2.51 -33.16 6.69
N THR A 260 3.65 -32.65 7.13
CA THR A 260 5.01 -33.15 6.86
C THR A 260 5.70 -33.49 8.18
N ILE A 261 6.39 -34.62 8.25
CA ILE A 261 7.22 -35.03 9.39
C ILE A 261 8.68 -34.96 8.96
N ASN A 262 9.46 -34.05 9.55
CA ASN A 262 10.87 -33.84 9.25
C ASN A 262 11.74 -34.59 10.26
N LEU A 263 12.62 -35.49 9.82
CA LEU A 263 13.62 -36.11 10.69
C LEU A 263 14.93 -35.34 10.58
N VAL A 264 15.50 -35.00 11.73
CA VAL A 264 16.78 -34.29 11.87
C VAL A 264 17.73 -35.10 12.75
N SER A 265 19.02 -35.04 12.43
CA SER A 265 20.07 -35.62 13.27
C SER A 265 20.21 -34.85 14.59
N ALA A 266 20.39 -35.58 15.68
CA ALA A 266 20.74 -35.07 16.99
C ALA A 266 22.02 -35.74 17.52
N LEU A 267 22.69 -35.06 18.43
CA LEU A 267 23.89 -35.49 19.14
C LEU A 267 23.67 -35.37 20.65
N ALA A 268 24.55 -36.00 21.44
CA ALA A 268 24.57 -35.82 22.88
C ALA A 268 24.79 -34.34 23.26
N SER A 269 24.26 -33.93 24.41
CA SER A 269 24.53 -32.65 25.05
C SER A 269 25.29 -32.89 26.37
N PRO A 270 26.41 -32.19 26.64
CA PRO A 270 27.10 -31.24 25.76
C PRO A 270 27.68 -31.92 24.51
N THR A 271 28.01 -31.13 23.49
CA THR A 271 28.50 -31.65 22.20
C THR A 271 29.73 -32.54 22.34
N PRO A 272 29.83 -33.65 21.58
CA PRO A 272 31.00 -34.53 21.61
C PRO A 272 32.26 -33.91 20.97
N PHE A 273 32.16 -32.80 20.23
CA PHE A 273 33.29 -32.21 19.53
C PHE A 273 34.20 -31.41 20.48
N LYS A 274 35.50 -31.73 20.50
CA LYS A 274 36.47 -31.06 21.38
C LYS A 274 37.83 -30.77 20.72
N PRO A 275 38.52 -29.68 21.12
CA PRO A 275 38.02 -28.58 21.95
C PRO A 275 37.03 -27.69 21.19
N LEU A 276 36.05 -27.10 21.90
CA LEU A 276 35.04 -26.20 21.33
C LEU A 276 35.64 -25.04 20.54
N SER A 277 36.75 -24.47 21.00
CA SER A 277 37.45 -23.36 20.34
C SER A 277 37.97 -23.67 18.93
N LYS A 278 37.87 -24.91 18.42
CA LYS A 278 38.14 -25.23 17.01
C LYS A 278 36.92 -25.11 16.08
N ILE A 279 35.73 -25.06 16.66
CA ILE A 279 34.46 -24.90 15.93
C ILE A 279 33.80 -23.54 16.21
N SER A 280 34.54 -22.57 16.76
CA SER A 280 34.01 -21.22 16.99
C SER A 280 33.71 -20.49 15.67
N PRO A 281 32.68 -19.61 15.64
CA PRO A 281 32.32 -18.85 14.44
C PRO A 281 33.50 -18.04 13.86
N SER A 282 34.36 -17.48 14.70
CA SER A 282 35.58 -16.75 14.34
C SER A 282 36.58 -17.56 13.50
N ARG A 283 36.59 -18.90 13.63
CA ARG A 283 37.55 -19.78 12.93
C ARG A 283 36.98 -20.48 11.71
N ILE A 284 35.72 -20.89 11.77
CA ILE A 284 35.09 -21.73 10.72
C ILE A 284 33.87 -21.08 10.06
N GLY A 285 33.51 -19.86 10.46
CA GLY A 285 32.30 -19.16 10.03
C GLY A 285 31.08 -19.55 10.84
N SER A 286 30.18 -18.59 11.07
CA SER A 286 28.93 -18.76 11.83
C SER A 286 28.09 -19.93 11.29
N LYS A 287 27.85 -19.99 9.97
CA LYS A 287 27.07 -21.04 9.31
C LYS A 287 27.56 -22.47 9.59
N LEU A 288 28.87 -22.69 9.57
CA LEU A 288 29.43 -24.03 9.81
C LEU A 288 29.47 -24.35 11.31
N SER A 289 29.78 -23.36 12.16
CA SER A 289 29.65 -23.48 13.63
C SER A 289 28.23 -23.90 14.04
N ASN A 290 27.21 -23.22 13.52
CA ASN A 290 25.80 -23.55 13.73
C ASN A 290 25.47 -24.99 13.34
N ALA A 291 25.93 -25.46 12.17
CA ALA A 291 25.71 -26.83 11.70
C ALA A 291 26.39 -27.91 12.60
N PHE A 292 27.49 -27.56 13.27
CA PHE A 292 28.12 -28.42 14.29
C PHE A 292 27.39 -28.41 15.64
N MET A 293 26.86 -27.25 16.06
CA MET A 293 26.27 -27.09 17.40
C MET A 293 24.80 -27.51 17.47
N LYS A 294 24.00 -27.16 16.45
CA LYS A 294 22.54 -27.40 16.38
C LYS A 294 22.11 -28.84 16.71
N PRO A 295 22.79 -29.92 16.27
CA PRO A 295 22.42 -31.29 16.62
C PRO A 295 22.44 -31.59 18.12
N SER A 296 23.28 -30.92 18.90
CA SER A 296 23.35 -31.05 20.37
C SER A 296 22.36 -30.15 21.11
N LEU A 297 21.73 -29.18 20.44
CA LEU A 297 20.92 -28.13 21.05
C LEU A 297 19.42 -28.42 21.09
N HIS A 298 18.92 -29.42 20.35
CA HIS A 298 17.49 -29.78 20.31
C HIS A 298 16.87 -29.97 21.71
N THR A 299 17.53 -30.73 22.59
CA THR A 299 17.03 -30.95 23.98
C THR A 299 17.25 -29.73 24.87
N PRO A 300 18.45 -29.11 24.97
CA PRO A 300 18.66 -27.89 25.75
C PRO A 300 17.69 -26.75 25.41
N HIS A 301 17.49 -26.44 24.12
CA HIS A 301 16.58 -25.39 23.67
C HIS A 301 15.13 -25.71 24.03
N LEU A 302 14.68 -26.96 23.80
CA LEU A 302 13.33 -27.37 24.16
C LEU A 302 13.08 -27.27 25.67
N THR A 303 14.02 -27.71 26.51
CA THR A 303 13.89 -27.62 27.98
C THR A 303 13.87 -26.17 28.46
N TYR A 304 14.74 -25.30 27.92
CA TYR A 304 14.76 -23.87 28.26
C TYR A 304 13.42 -23.19 27.91
N LEU A 305 12.95 -23.37 26.68
CA LEU A 305 11.71 -22.76 26.20
C LEU A 305 10.46 -23.35 26.89
N TYR A 306 10.48 -24.64 27.24
CA TYR A 306 9.41 -25.26 28.02
C TYR A 306 9.31 -24.63 29.42
N ASN A 307 10.44 -24.44 30.12
CA ASN A 307 10.45 -23.77 31.41
C ASN A 307 9.90 -22.34 31.34
N ILE A 308 10.22 -21.58 30.28
CA ILE A 308 9.62 -20.27 30.04
C ILE A 308 8.10 -20.39 29.84
N ALA A 309 7.65 -21.30 28.99
CA ALA A 309 6.23 -21.51 28.68
C ALA A 309 5.38 -21.97 29.89
N GLU A 310 5.99 -22.63 30.88
CA GLU A 310 5.34 -22.94 32.15
C GLU A 310 5.35 -21.76 33.15
N THR A 311 6.35 -20.87 33.11
CA THR A 311 6.41 -19.68 33.99
C THR A 311 5.66 -18.45 33.46
N VAL A 312 5.30 -18.42 32.17
CA VAL A 312 4.58 -17.32 31.51
C VAL A 312 3.40 -17.90 30.74
N PRO A 313 2.17 -17.90 31.30
CA PRO A 313 1.01 -18.55 30.68
C PRO A 313 0.72 -18.06 29.25
N ALA A 314 0.86 -16.76 29.01
CA ALA A 314 0.62 -16.12 27.72
C ALA A 314 1.69 -16.39 26.65
N PHE A 315 2.83 -17.02 26.99
CA PHE A 315 3.97 -17.22 26.08
C PHE A 315 3.57 -18.00 24.83
N ARG A 316 2.84 -19.11 25.00
CA ARG A 316 2.48 -20.00 23.89
C ARG A 316 1.61 -19.28 22.86
N ASP A 317 0.68 -18.46 23.32
CA ASP A 317 -0.26 -17.75 22.46
C ASP A 317 0.37 -16.51 21.83
N ALA A 318 1.24 -15.80 22.54
CA ALA A 318 2.08 -14.75 21.96
C ALA A 318 2.97 -15.27 20.81
N VAL A 319 3.58 -16.45 20.97
CA VAL A 319 4.37 -17.11 19.91
C VAL A 319 3.47 -17.51 18.72
N LYS A 320 2.26 -18.02 18.96
CA LYS A 320 1.31 -18.33 17.87
C LYS A 320 0.93 -17.07 17.09
N LEU A 321 0.58 -15.98 17.77
CA LEU A 321 0.27 -14.69 17.14
C LEU A 321 1.46 -14.18 16.31
N LEU A 322 2.68 -14.25 16.85
CA LEU A 322 3.91 -13.89 16.14
C LEU A 322 4.12 -14.71 14.87
N LYS A 323 3.88 -16.02 14.91
CA LYS A 323 3.99 -16.89 13.73
C LYS A 323 2.86 -16.68 12.72
N VAL A 324 1.63 -16.39 13.14
CA VAL A 324 0.54 -16.01 12.22
C VAL A 324 0.91 -14.73 11.49
N TRP A 325 1.31 -13.69 12.23
CA TRP A 325 1.77 -12.40 11.69
C TRP A 325 2.92 -12.56 10.69
N ALA A 326 3.95 -13.31 11.05
CA ALA A 326 5.10 -13.59 10.19
C ALA A 326 4.73 -14.35 8.91
N ASN A 327 3.81 -15.31 9.02
CA ASN A 327 3.30 -16.10 7.90
C ASN A 327 2.49 -15.25 6.91
N GLN A 328 1.71 -14.26 7.37
CA GLN A 328 1.06 -13.33 6.45
C GLN A 328 2.06 -12.45 5.68
N ARG A 329 3.24 -12.16 6.24
CA ARG A 329 4.23 -11.25 5.65
C ARG A 329 5.39 -11.96 4.92
N SER A 330 5.33 -13.28 4.77
CA SER A 330 6.43 -14.13 4.26
C SER A 330 7.76 -13.93 5.01
N LEU A 331 7.70 -13.74 6.33
CA LEU A 331 8.88 -13.62 7.19
C LEU A 331 9.32 -15.02 7.67
N ASP A 332 9.74 -15.85 6.72
CA ASP A 332 9.99 -17.29 6.94
C ASP A 332 10.96 -17.60 8.08
N TRP A 333 11.90 -16.70 8.39
CA TRP A 333 12.84 -16.85 9.50
C TRP A 333 12.13 -17.09 10.85
N LEU A 334 11.07 -16.34 11.16
CA LEU A 334 10.31 -16.51 12.42
C LEU A 334 9.53 -17.84 12.47
N LEU A 335 9.21 -18.42 11.32
CA LEU A 335 8.48 -19.68 11.22
C LEU A 335 9.38 -20.91 11.38
N ASN A 336 10.70 -20.74 11.28
CA ASN A 336 11.66 -21.84 11.24
C ASN A 336 12.24 -22.14 12.63
N GLY A 337 12.26 -23.42 13.00
CA GLY A 337 12.83 -23.89 14.26
C GLY A 337 12.13 -23.33 15.51
N PHE A 338 12.90 -22.63 16.34
CA PHE A 338 12.48 -21.97 17.57
C PHE A 338 12.64 -20.44 17.51
N ASN A 339 12.80 -19.85 16.32
CA ASN A 339 13.20 -18.44 16.19
C ASN A 339 12.17 -17.49 16.82
N ALA A 340 10.87 -17.67 16.54
CA ALA A 340 9.79 -16.92 17.19
C ALA A 340 9.77 -17.14 18.71
N GLU A 341 9.94 -18.38 19.19
CA GLU A 341 10.02 -18.69 20.61
C GLU A 341 11.18 -17.96 21.31
N PHE A 342 12.36 -17.90 20.68
CA PHE A 342 13.52 -17.20 21.24
C PHE A 342 13.36 -15.68 21.23
N VAL A 343 12.71 -15.09 20.22
CA VAL A 343 12.36 -13.65 20.21
C VAL A 343 11.45 -13.31 21.40
N VAL A 344 10.44 -14.14 21.70
CA VAL A 344 9.58 -13.93 22.88
C VAL A 344 10.35 -14.22 24.19
N ALA A 345 11.23 -15.22 24.22
CA ALA A 345 12.04 -15.55 25.39
C ALA A 345 13.01 -14.43 25.78
N LEU A 346 13.60 -13.73 24.80
CA LEU A 346 14.48 -12.58 25.00
C LEU A 346 13.77 -11.46 25.80
N LEU A 347 12.47 -11.23 25.58
CA LEU A 347 11.70 -10.30 26.40
C LEU A 347 11.46 -10.80 27.83
N VAL A 348 11.27 -12.11 28.03
CA VAL A 348 10.91 -12.68 29.35
C VAL A 348 12.09 -12.73 30.31
N ASP A 349 13.30 -13.01 29.81
CA ASP A 349 14.51 -13.12 30.62
C ASP A 349 15.46 -11.92 30.49
N GLY A 350 15.33 -11.13 29.43
CA GLY A 350 16.22 -10.03 29.07
C GLY A 350 17.45 -10.49 28.28
N ASP A 351 18.25 -9.50 27.87
CA ASP A 351 19.60 -9.76 27.36
C ASP A 351 20.55 -10.26 28.46
N GLN A 352 21.83 -10.45 28.12
CA GLN A 352 22.89 -10.84 29.05
C GLN A 352 22.95 -10.00 30.35
N ASP A 353 22.60 -8.71 30.26
CA ASP A 353 22.66 -7.71 31.33
C ASP A 353 21.30 -7.56 32.03
N GLY A 354 20.28 -8.33 31.59
CA GLY A 354 18.90 -8.27 32.07
C GLY A 354 18.09 -7.09 31.53
N LYS A 355 18.62 -6.35 30.54
CA LYS A 355 17.93 -5.22 29.89
C LYS A 355 16.85 -5.75 28.93
N GLY A 356 15.89 -4.89 28.61
CA GLY A 356 14.75 -5.24 27.75
C GLY A 356 13.73 -6.20 28.38
N ARG A 357 13.92 -6.61 29.63
CA ARG A 357 13.07 -7.59 30.31
C ARG A 357 11.68 -7.04 30.65
N VAL A 358 10.63 -7.78 30.31
CA VAL A 358 9.23 -7.46 30.59
C VAL A 358 8.64 -8.29 31.74
N GLY A 359 7.48 -7.87 32.26
CA GLY A 359 6.79 -8.58 33.34
C GLY A 359 6.17 -9.92 32.89
N LYS A 360 6.26 -10.96 33.72
CA LYS A 360 5.71 -12.30 33.42
C LYS A 360 4.18 -12.40 33.40
N GLY A 361 3.49 -11.37 33.89
CA GLY A 361 2.01 -11.31 33.96
C GLY A 361 1.32 -10.67 32.75
N LEU A 362 2.06 -10.27 31.72
CA LEU A 362 1.49 -9.63 30.52
C LEU A 362 0.59 -10.59 29.72
N SER A 363 -0.43 -10.03 29.08
CA SER A 363 -1.31 -10.77 28.16
C SER A 363 -0.58 -11.16 26.85
N SER A 364 -1.15 -12.09 26.09
CA SER A 364 -0.60 -12.51 24.79
C SER A 364 -0.53 -11.35 23.79
N TYR A 365 -1.51 -10.43 23.85
CA TYR A 365 -1.53 -9.18 23.08
C TYR A 365 -0.42 -8.21 23.51
N GLN A 366 -0.23 -7.98 24.81
CA GLN A 366 0.82 -7.09 25.33
C GLN A 366 2.22 -7.64 25.04
N LEU A 367 2.41 -8.96 25.15
CA LEU A 367 3.64 -9.64 24.72
C LEU A 367 3.86 -9.50 23.21
N PHE A 368 2.83 -9.66 22.38
CA PHE A 368 2.95 -9.43 20.93
C PHE A 368 3.34 -7.98 20.61
N LYS A 369 2.71 -6.98 21.24
CA LYS A 369 3.02 -5.55 21.04
C LYS A 369 4.46 -5.21 21.47
N THR A 370 4.94 -5.77 22.57
CA THR A 370 6.34 -5.61 23.01
C THR A 370 7.35 -6.34 22.12
N VAL A 371 6.98 -7.48 21.50
CA VAL A 371 7.80 -8.10 20.43
C VAL A 371 7.92 -7.17 19.22
N MET A 372 6.83 -6.53 18.78
CA MET A 372 6.90 -5.60 17.65
C MET A 372 7.82 -4.40 17.98
N ASP A 373 7.77 -3.86 19.20
CA ASP A 373 8.66 -2.78 19.63
C ASP A 373 10.14 -3.20 19.69
N LEU A 374 10.42 -4.42 20.15
CA LEU A 374 11.75 -5.03 20.12
C LEU A 374 12.25 -5.20 18.68
N LEU A 375 11.46 -5.84 17.81
CA LEU A 375 11.83 -6.11 16.41
C LEU A 375 12.07 -4.81 15.62
N ARG A 376 11.31 -3.74 15.92
CA ARG A 376 11.53 -2.41 15.35
C ARG A 376 12.86 -1.80 15.75
N LYS A 377 13.16 -1.79 17.06
CA LYS A 377 14.29 -1.05 17.64
C LYS A 377 15.63 -1.77 17.55
N THR A 378 15.61 -3.09 17.36
CA THR A 378 16.81 -3.93 17.43
C THR A 378 17.36 -4.16 16.03
N ASP A 379 18.57 -3.68 15.77
CA ASP A 379 19.32 -3.91 14.52
C ASP A 379 19.89 -5.33 14.41
N PHE A 380 19.89 -6.07 15.52
CA PHE A 380 20.47 -7.39 15.72
C PHE A 380 21.97 -7.49 15.41
N THR A 381 22.73 -6.40 15.54
CA THR A 381 24.20 -6.44 15.34
C THR A 381 24.94 -7.11 16.51
N SER A 382 24.40 -7.03 17.73
CA SER A 382 25.03 -7.61 18.94
C SER A 382 24.01 -7.96 20.05
N VAL A 383 23.12 -8.92 19.81
CA VAL A 383 22.14 -9.41 20.79
C VAL A 383 22.59 -10.74 21.39
N PHE A 384 22.80 -10.76 22.71
CA PHE A 384 23.18 -11.96 23.47
C PHE A 384 22.14 -12.22 24.56
N MET A 385 21.53 -13.41 24.57
CA MET A 385 20.63 -13.81 25.66
C MET A 385 21.42 -14.07 26.95
N LYS A 386 20.72 -14.02 28.10
CA LYS A 386 21.29 -14.42 29.39
C LYS A 386 21.80 -15.87 29.35
N SER A 387 23.08 -16.05 29.68
CA SER A 387 23.71 -17.37 29.64
C SER A 387 23.15 -18.32 30.71
N ILE A 388 22.89 -19.56 30.32
CA ILE A 388 22.50 -20.67 31.22
C ILE A 388 23.63 -21.70 31.41
N THR A 389 24.80 -21.51 30.79
CA THR A 389 25.92 -22.47 30.82
C THR A 389 27.28 -21.77 30.87
N THR A 390 28.21 -22.33 31.66
CA THR A 390 29.56 -21.78 31.88
C THR A 390 30.60 -22.11 30.79
N GLY A 391 30.18 -22.60 29.62
CA GLY A 391 31.08 -23.20 28.62
C GLY A 391 30.74 -22.93 27.15
N GLY A 392 30.13 -21.77 26.85
CA GLY A 392 29.88 -21.32 25.48
C GLY A 392 31.12 -20.73 24.79
N PHE A 393 30.94 -20.16 23.59
CA PHE A 393 31.98 -19.37 22.92
C PHE A 393 32.08 -17.98 23.55
N SER A 394 33.23 -17.30 23.41
CA SER A 394 33.37 -15.91 23.87
C SER A 394 32.65 -14.94 22.93
N LYS A 395 32.49 -13.67 23.33
CA LYS A 395 31.88 -12.65 22.45
C LYS A 395 32.75 -12.38 21.23
N GLU A 396 34.07 -12.34 21.43
CA GLU A 396 35.07 -12.16 20.37
C GLU A 396 35.07 -13.32 19.36
N ASP A 397 34.68 -14.53 19.80
CA ASP A 397 34.47 -15.69 18.92
C ASP A 397 33.25 -15.56 17.99
N HIS A 398 32.28 -14.68 18.32
CA HIS A 398 31.09 -14.40 17.50
C HIS A 398 31.28 -13.16 16.61
N PHE A 399 31.91 -12.11 17.12
CA PHE A 399 32.19 -10.89 16.34
C PHE A 399 33.00 -11.19 15.07
N ASN A 400 32.76 -10.39 14.02
CA ASN A 400 33.32 -10.55 12.66
C ASN A 400 32.93 -11.83 11.89
N SER A 401 32.20 -12.79 12.49
CA SER A 401 31.81 -14.03 11.80
C SER A 401 30.58 -13.90 10.90
N THR A 402 29.72 -12.90 11.15
CA THR A 402 28.49 -12.55 10.43
C THR A 402 28.02 -11.16 10.88
N PRO A 403 27.33 -10.36 10.04
CA PRO A 403 26.87 -9.02 10.42
C PRO A 403 25.71 -8.98 11.43
N LEU A 404 24.96 -10.08 11.58
CA LEU A 404 23.84 -10.19 12.52
C LEU A 404 24.11 -11.28 13.57
N LEU A 405 23.99 -10.90 14.84
CA LEU A 405 24.25 -11.73 16.02
C LEU A 405 23.01 -11.73 16.92
N PHE A 406 22.24 -12.81 16.89
CA PHE A 406 21.25 -13.12 17.91
C PHE A 406 21.62 -14.45 18.57
N ILE A 407 22.40 -14.36 19.64
CA ILE A 407 23.07 -15.50 20.27
C ILE A 407 22.19 -16.11 21.37
N ASP A 408 22.03 -17.43 21.28
CA ASP A 408 21.20 -18.25 22.15
C ASP A 408 21.71 -18.31 23.62
N PRO A 409 20.91 -18.79 24.58
CA PRO A 409 21.31 -18.88 26.00
C PRO A 409 22.50 -19.81 26.29
N THR A 410 22.89 -20.70 25.37
CA THR A 410 24.12 -21.50 25.54
C THR A 410 25.38 -20.75 25.11
N HIS A 411 25.25 -19.60 24.44
CA HIS A 411 26.31 -18.82 23.82
C HIS A 411 27.07 -19.59 22.72
N THR A 412 26.39 -20.54 22.05
CA THR A 412 27.01 -21.39 21.01
C THR A 412 26.31 -21.38 19.66
N TYR A 413 25.12 -20.80 19.54
CA TYR A 413 24.33 -20.80 18.32
C TYR A 413 23.77 -19.40 18.00
N ASN A 414 23.90 -18.99 16.74
CA ASN A 414 23.34 -17.74 16.24
C ASN A 414 22.01 -18.00 15.52
N LEU A 415 20.92 -17.45 16.04
CA LEU A 415 19.57 -17.60 15.49
C LEU A 415 19.38 -16.86 14.16
N MET A 416 20.19 -15.84 13.86
CA MET A 416 20.10 -15.01 12.64
C MET A 416 21.15 -15.34 11.57
N ASP A 417 21.85 -16.47 11.69
CA ASP A 417 22.79 -16.90 10.64
C ASP A 417 22.11 -17.06 9.27
N GLY A 418 22.77 -16.53 8.24
CA GLY A 418 22.28 -16.52 6.85
C GLY A 418 21.33 -15.36 6.50
N LEU A 419 20.90 -14.55 7.46
CA LEU A 419 20.20 -13.29 7.20
C LEU A 419 21.16 -12.14 6.90
N LEU A 420 20.67 -11.16 6.16
CA LEU A 420 21.35 -9.88 5.89
C LEU A 420 20.81 -8.78 6.81
N PRO A 421 21.58 -7.71 7.10
CA PRO A 421 21.06 -6.52 7.77
C PRO A 421 19.80 -5.97 7.09
N GLU A 422 19.71 -6.08 5.77
CA GLU A 422 18.55 -5.74 4.97
C GLU A 422 17.31 -6.59 5.33
N ASP A 423 17.48 -7.90 5.62
CA ASP A 423 16.39 -8.77 6.07
C ASP A 423 15.89 -8.38 7.48
N ALA A 424 16.81 -7.98 8.37
CA ALA A 424 16.45 -7.45 9.69
C ALA A 424 15.69 -6.12 9.57
N ARG A 425 16.10 -5.21 8.68
CA ARG A 425 15.36 -3.97 8.38
C ARG A 425 13.95 -4.24 7.84
N VAL A 426 13.75 -5.26 6.97
CA VAL A 426 12.40 -5.68 6.54
C VAL A 426 11.54 -6.07 7.75
N ILE A 427 12.07 -6.89 8.66
CA ILE A 427 11.33 -7.34 9.85
C ILE A 427 10.99 -6.16 10.77
N GLY A 428 11.94 -5.26 11.04
CA GLY A 428 11.74 -4.09 11.87
C GLY A 428 10.77 -3.07 11.28
N PHE A 429 10.76 -2.90 9.95
CA PHE A 429 9.81 -2.03 9.25
C PHE A 429 8.39 -2.58 9.29
N GLU A 430 8.21 -3.88 9.03
CA GLU A 430 6.90 -4.56 9.17
C GLU A 430 6.38 -4.50 10.61
N ALA A 431 7.27 -4.61 11.61
CA ALA A 431 6.93 -4.44 13.01
C ALA A 431 6.52 -2.99 13.35
N GLN A 432 7.19 -1.99 12.77
CA GLN A 432 6.79 -0.58 12.90
C GLN A 432 5.42 -0.30 12.28
N LEU A 433 5.13 -0.80 11.08
CA LEU A 433 3.78 -0.69 10.49
C LEU A 433 2.72 -1.35 11.37
N THR A 434 3.04 -2.51 11.93
CA THR A 434 2.14 -3.25 12.82
C THR A 434 1.86 -2.48 14.12
N LEU A 435 2.86 -1.85 14.74
CA LEU A 435 2.65 -0.96 15.89
C LEU A 435 1.72 0.20 15.54
N ASN A 436 1.97 0.89 14.42
CA ASN A 436 1.16 2.02 13.98
C ASN A 436 -0.31 1.64 13.72
N ALA A 437 -0.58 0.38 13.32
CA ALA A 437 -1.92 -0.17 13.18
C ALA A 437 -2.53 -0.58 14.54
N LEU A 438 -1.76 -1.14 15.47
CA LEU A 438 -2.24 -1.47 16.82
C LEU A 438 -2.58 -0.22 17.64
N ASP A 439 -1.79 0.85 17.47
CA ASP A 439 -1.94 2.18 18.08
C ASP A 439 -2.97 3.07 17.35
N ASP A 440 -3.77 2.51 16.42
CA ASP A 440 -5.00 3.14 15.93
C ASP A 440 -6.10 3.16 17.01
N ASP A 441 -7.13 3.98 16.84
CA ASP A 441 -8.39 3.81 17.57
C ASP A 441 -9.31 2.81 16.86
N ASN A 442 -9.18 2.68 15.54
CA ASN A 442 -9.90 1.69 14.74
C ASN A 442 -9.45 0.25 15.07
N ASP A 443 -10.34 -0.71 14.86
CA ASP A 443 -9.96 -2.12 14.86
C ASP A 443 -9.10 -2.43 13.63
N ARG A 444 -7.92 -2.99 13.86
CA ARG A 444 -6.95 -3.43 12.85
C ARG A 444 -6.61 -4.92 12.98
N PHE A 445 -7.48 -5.70 13.62
CA PHE A 445 -7.27 -7.14 13.81
C PHE A 445 -7.12 -7.88 12.48
N GLU A 446 -8.04 -7.65 11.53
CA GLU A 446 -8.00 -8.29 10.22
C GLU A 446 -6.75 -7.89 9.43
N ASP A 447 -6.40 -6.60 9.38
CA ASP A 447 -5.18 -6.10 8.74
C ASP A 447 -3.90 -6.72 9.36
N THR A 448 -3.88 -6.91 10.68
CA THR A 448 -2.69 -7.42 11.40
C THR A 448 -2.48 -8.92 11.19
N PHE A 449 -3.53 -9.72 11.35
CA PHE A 449 -3.43 -11.18 11.46
C PHE A 449 -4.10 -11.98 10.34
N MET A 450 -5.08 -11.42 9.62
CA MET A 450 -5.89 -12.16 8.65
C MET A 450 -5.54 -11.87 7.19
N LYS A 451 -5.22 -10.60 6.89
CA LYS A 451 -4.86 -10.10 5.57
C LYS A 451 -3.61 -10.79 5.03
N ASP A 452 -3.65 -11.16 3.76
CA ASP A 452 -2.55 -11.85 3.09
C ASP A 452 -1.57 -10.84 2.48
N LEU A 453 -0.42 -10.69 3.12
CA LEU A 453 0.64 -9.76 2.72
C LEU A 453 1.84 -10.52 2.12
N ARG A 454 1.62 -11.74 1.61
CA ARG A 454 2.71 -12.58 1.08
C ARG A 454 3.15 -12.14 -0.32
N ASN A 455 2.23 -11.58 -1.10
CA ASN A 455 2.55 -11.00 -2.40
C ASN A 455 3.37 -9.71 -2.21
N PRO A 456 4.58 -9.60 -2.80
CA PRO A 456 5.42 -8.43 -2.61
C PRO A 456 4.90 -7.19 -3.36
N THR A 457 4.18 -7.36 -4.49
CA THR A 457 3.80 -6.27 -5.40
C THR A 457 2.88 -5.23 -4.74
N ALA A 458 2.06 -5.62 -3.77
CA ALA A 458 1.27 -4.68 -2.98
C ALA A 458 2.03 -4.02 -1.80
N ARG A 459 3.29 -4.42 -1.53
CA ARG A 459 4.08 -3.98 -0.35
C ARG A 459 5.24 -3.05 -0.69
N PHE A 460 5.97 -3.34 -1.76
CA PHE A 460 7.14 -2.57 -2.18
C PHE A 460 6.75 -1.51 -3.23
N ASP A 461 7.29 -0.29 -3.10
CA ASP A 461 7.07 0.82 -4.05
C ASP A 461 7.60 0.50 -5.44
N LEU A 462 8.71 -0.26 -5.50
CA LEU A 462 9.32 -0.74 -6.73
C LEU A 462 9.65 -2.22 -6.59
N ILE A 463 9.32 -3.00 -7.62
CA ILE A 463 9.78 -4.38 -7.77
C ILE A 463 10.45 -4.56 -9.13
N GLY A 464 11.71 -4.98 -9.09
CA GLY A 464 12.47 -5.41 -10.25
C GLY A 464 12.61 -6.93 -10.28
N LYS A 465 12.39 -7.56 -11.44
CA LYS A 465 12.64 -8.99 -11.70
C LYS A 465 13.63 -9.14 -12.85
N GLY A 466 14.53 -10.12 -12.78
CA GLY A 466 15.57 -10.30 -13.79
C GLY A 466 16.33 -11.62 -13.69
N LYS A 467 17.21 -11.89 -14.67
CA LYS A 467 18.04 -13.10 -14.72
C LYS A 467 19.46 -12.87 -14.21
N LEU A 468 19.96 -13.81 -13.43
CA LEU A 468 21.34 -13.84 -12.94
C LEU A 468 22.30 -14.33 -14.04
N PRO A 469 23.41 -13.61 -14.31
CA PRO A 469 24.46 -14.10 -15.18
C PRO A 469 25.01 -15.45 -14.72
N SER A 470 25.27 -16.35 -15.67
CA SER A 470 25.80 -17.70 -15.38
C SER A 470 27.11 -17.72 -14.58
N LYS A 471 27.90 -16.64 -14.64
CA LYS A 471 29.09 -16.44 -13.78
C LYS A 471 28.72 -16.28 -12.29
N LEU A 472 27.62 -15.60 -11.98
CA LEU A 472 27.12 -15.45 -10.60
C LEU A 472 26.46 -16.72 -10.09
N VAL A 473 25.64 -17.39 -10.91
CA VAL A 473 25.06 -18.71 -10.57
C VAL A 473 26.17 -19.71 -10.21
N LYS A 474 27.27 -19.74 -10.99
CA LYS A 474 28.47 -20.53 -10.68
C LYS A 474 29.24 -20.09 -9.42
N LYS A 475 29.13 -18.82 -8.99
CA LYS A 475 29.69 -18.35 -7.70
C LYS A 475 28.80 -18.77 -6.54
N ILE A 476 27.47 -18.69 -6.69
CA ILE A 476 26.48 -19.16 -5.70
C ILE A 476 26.66 -20.66 -5.46
N ALA A 477 26.73 -21.47 -6.52
CA ALA A 477 27.01 -22.91 -6.45
C ALA A 477 28.39 -23.27 -5.87
N LYS A 478 29.31 -22.30 -5.76
CA LYS A 478 30.61 -22.43 -5.07
C LYS A 478 30.58 -21.89 -3.63
N GLY A 479 29.41 -21.55 -3.10
CA GLY A 479 29.23 -21.02 -1.73
C GLY A 479 29.62 -19.55 -1.56
N THR A 480 29.70 -18.75 -2.63
CA THR A 480 29.94 -17.29 -2.52
C THR A 480 28.64 -16.58 -2.16
N ASN A 481 28.68 -15.69 -1.15
CA ASN A 481 27.54 -14.87 -0.71
C ASN A 481 27.18 -13.74 -1.70
N VAL A 482 26.83 -14.08 -2.95
CA VAL A 482 26.48 -13.11 -4.00
C VAL A 482 25.30 -12.22 -3.57
N ARG A 483 24.30 -12.79 -2.86
CA ARG A 483 23.14 -12.06 -2.29
C ARG A 483 23.57 -10.90 -1.38
N GLN A 484 24.52 -11.15 -0.48
CA GLN A 484 25.06 -10.16 0.46
C GLN A 484 25.78 -9.03 -0.28
N ASN A 485 26.61 -9.37 -1.25
CA ASN A 485 27.36 -8.37 -2.03
C ASN A 485 26.41 -7.47 -2.84
N ILE A 486 25.36 -8.04 -3.44
CA ILE A 486 24.32 -7.28 -4.16
C ILE A 486 23.61 -6.34 -3.19
N ALA A 487 23.11 -6.85 -2.06
CA ALA A 487 22.38 -6.06 -1.07
C ALA A 487 23.22 -4.89 -0.51
N ALA A 488 24.47 -5.13 -0.12
CA ALA A 488 25.38 -4.09 0.37
C ALA A 488 25.72 -3.04 -0.71
N THR A 489 25.87 -3.46 -1.97
CA THR A 489 26.11 -2.53 -3.10
C THR A 489 24.89 -1.65 -3.36
N LEU A 490 23.68 -2.23 -3.30
CA LEU A 490 22.42 -1.49 -3.44
C LEU A 490 22.20 -0.52 -2.28
N ALA A 491 22.47 -0.93 -1.03
CA ALA A 491 22.39 -0.06 0.14
C ALA A 491 23.33 1.15 0.03
N ARG A 492 24.56 0.95 -0.46
CA ARG A 492 25.50 2.04 -0.72
C ARG A 492 25.06 2.97 -1.86
N ALA A 493 24.46 2.42 -2.92
CA ALA A 493 24.06 3.19 -4.09
C ALA A 493 22.75 3.99 -3.90
N LEU A 494 21.79 3.44 -3.13
CA LEU A 494 20.53 4.10 -2.85
C LEU A 494 20.62 5.05 -1.63
N GLY A 495 21.44 4.72 -0.63
CA GLY A 495 21.55 5.51 0.60
C GLY A 495 20.18 5.75 1.24
N GLU A 496 19.88 7.00 1.58
CA GLU A 496 18.61 7.42 2.20
C GLU A 496 17.38 7.29 1.29
N ARG A 497 17.57 7.07 -0.03
CA ARG A 497 16.46 6.92 -1.01
C ARG A 497 15.55 5.74 -0.72
N SER A 498 16.01 4.74 0.05
CA SER A 498 15.26 3.54 0.37
C SER A 498 15.29 3.23 1.87
N LYS A 499 14.10 3.08 2.45
CA LYS A 499 13.89 2.63 3.84
C LYS A 499 14.14 1.14 4.00
N VAL A 500 13.79 0.36 2.98
CA VAL A 500 13.90 -1.11 2.98
C VAL A 500 14.31 -1.61 1.61
N ILE A 501 15.37 -2.41 1.57
CA ILE A 501 15.80 -3.14 0.37
C ILE A 501 15.57 -4.63 0.65
N ASN A 502 14.88 -5.33 -0.25
CA ASN A 502 14.73 -6.79 -0.18
C ASN A 502 15.30 -7.43 -1.44
N VAL A 503 16.34 -8.25 -1.30
CA VAL A 503 16.93 -9.02 -2.41
C VAL A 503 16.64 -10.50 -2.19
N LYS A 504 15.95 -11.14 -3.13
CA LYS A 504 15.79 -12.60 -3.18
C LYS A 504 16.41 -13.15 -4.45
N LEU A 505 17.04 -14.31 -4.34
CA LEU A 505 17.57 -15.10 -5.45
C LEU A 505 16.83 -16.44 -5.44
N ASP A 506 16.28 -16.87 -6.56
CA ASP A 506 15.58 -18.17 -6.74
C ASP A 506 16.18 -18.81 -8.00
N ASP A 507 16.99 -19.86 -7.83
CA ASP A 507 17.83 -20.49 -8.86
C ASP A 507 18.65 -19.51 -9.75
N ASP A 508 18.18 -19.21 -10.96
CA ASP A 508 18.81 -18.29 -11.93
C ASP A 508 18.11 -16.93 -12.03
N MET A 509 17.12 -16.66 -11.16
CA MET A 509 16.36 -15.42 -11.09
C MET A 509 16.75 -14.56 -9.88
N ILE A 510 16.62 -13.25 -10.05
CA ILE A 510 16.73 -12.24 -8.99
C ILE A 510 15.45 -11.40 -8.94
N SER A 511 14.96 -11.14 -7.73
CA SER A 511 13.92 -10.15 -7.46
C SER A 511 14.38 -9.14 -6.42
N ILE A 512 14.14 -7.86 -6.68
CA ILE A 512 14.51 -6.73 -5.81
C ILE A 512 13.24 -5.95 -5.49
N GLY A 513 12.86 -5.89 -4.22
CA GLY A 513 11.81 -5.02 -3.72
C GLY A 513 12.40 -3.83 -2.97
N LEU A 514 11.92 -2.61 -3.24
CA LEU A 514 12.32 -1.40 -2.53
C LEU A 514 11.10 -0.74 -1.87
N ILE A 515 11.26 -0.30 -0.62
CA ILE A 515 10.40 0.73 -0.02
C ILE A 515 11.21 2.02 -0.02
N LEU A 516 10.63 3.09 -0.54
CA LEU A 516 11.30 4.36 -0.79
C LEU A 516 11.09 5.36 0.36
N ASP A 517 11.88 6.43 0.34
CA ASP A 517 11.55 7.66 1.06
C ASP A 517 11.07 8.73 0.06
N SER A 518 9.83 9.22 0.23
CA SER A 518 9.22 10.19 -0.67
C SER A 518 9.97 11.52 -0.77
N GLU A 519 10.71 11.90 0.27
CA GLU A 519 11.41 13.18 0.28
C GLU A 519 12.68 13.16 -0.56
N VAL A 520 13.41 12.04 -0.53
CA VAL A 520 14.75 11.97 -1.13
C VAL A 520 14.85 11.02 -2.33
N ALA A 521 13.93 10.07 -2.53
CA ALA A 521 14.04 9.07 -3.60
C ALA A 521 14.12 9.66 -5.02
N GLY A 522 13.37 10.74 -5.29
CA GLY A 522 13.34 11.44 -6.58
C GLY A 522 14.42 12.53 -6.77
N LYS A 523 15.44 12.62 -5.88
CA LYS A 523 16.53 13.59 -6.07
C LYS A 523 17.31 13.28 -7.36
N ILE A 524 17.48 14.26 -8.24
CA ILE A 524 18.16 14.07 -9.54
C ILE A 524 19.68 13.93 -9.39
N VAL A 525 20.27 14.49 -8.33
CA VAL A 525 21.72 14.50 -8.12
C VAL A 525 22.06 13.70 -6.87
N ASP A 526 23.06 12.82 -6.97
CA ASP A 526 23.76 12.25 -5.82
C ASP A 526 25.08 13.00 -5.63
N HIS A 527 25.20 13.69 -4.50
CA HIS A 527 26.40 14.42 -4.14
C HIS A 527 27.46 13.46 -3.59
N GLY A 528 28.64 13.47 -4.19
CA GLY A 528 29.84 12.83 -3.67
C GLY A 528 30.72 13.79 -2.87
N PRO A 529 31.98 13.40 -2.60
CA PRO A 529 32.93 14.20 -1.84
C PRO A 529 33.26 15.56 -2.49
N PRO A 530 33.72 16.55 -1.71
CA PRO A 530 34.27 17.80 -2.23
C PRO A 530 35.48 17.54 -3.13
N ALA A 531 35.74 18.42 -4.09
CA ALA A 531 36.85 18.30 -5.04
C ALA A 531 38.23 18.32 -4.37
N GLU A 532 38.35 18.83 -3.14
CA GLU A 532 39.58 18.78 -2.33
C GLU A 532 39.87 17.40 -1.73
N ASP A 533 38.87 16.51 -1.63
CA ASP A 533 39.01 15.14 -1.15
C ASP A 533 39.35 14.20 -2.33
N GLU A 534 40.62 14.21 -2.75
CA GLU A 534 41.10 13.40 -3.88
C GLU A 534 40.85 11.89 -3.66
N GLU A 535 41.10 11.37 -2.45
CA GLU A 535 40.88 9.95 -2.11
C GLU A 535 39.39 9.57 -2.16
N GLY A 536 38.52 10.40 -1.57
CA GLY A 536 37.07 10.21 -1.64
C GLY A 536 36.55 10.28 -3.07
N CYS A 537 37.05 11.22 -3.87
CA CYS A 537 36.72 11.35 -5.29
C CYS A 537 37.14 10.12 -6.09
N GLU A 538 38.33 9.56 -5.87
CA GLU A 538 38.76 8.30 -6.51
C GLU A 538 37.85 7.13 -6.13
N VAL A 539 37.50 6.99 -4.85
CA VAL A 539 36.59 5.93 -4.36
C VAL A 539 35.18 6.09 -4.97
N PHE A 540 34.69 7.32 -5.13
CA PHE A 540 33.40 7.62 -5.73
C PHE A 540 33.40 7.32 -7.24
N LYS A 541 34.44 7.76 -7.98
CA LYS A 541 34.66 7.43 -9.41
C LYS A 541 34.80 5.94 -9.65
N ALA A 542 35.52 5.23 -8.79
CA ALA A 542 35.65 3.77 -8.89
C ALA A 542 34.29 3.08 -8.73
N PHE A 543 33.46 3.55 -7.80
CA PHE A 543 32.12 2.99 -7.55
C PHE A 543 31.13 3.27 -8.70
N TRP A 544 30.96 4.53 -9.09
CA TRP A 544 29.96 4.94 -10.09
C TRP A 544 30.43 4.79 -11.54
N GLY A 545 31.71 5.04 -11.81
CA GLY A 545 32.31 4.95 -13.15
C GLY A 545 32.09 6.19 -14.00
N GLU A 546 31.79 5.96 -15.27
CA GLU A 546 31.69 6.98 -16.34
C GLU A 546 30.55 7.99 -16.19
N ILE A 547 29.62 7.79 -15.24
CA ILE A 547 28.56 8.75 -14.90
C ILE A 547 28.91 9.69 -13.74
N SER A 548 30.15 9.60 -13.23
CA SER A 548 30.70 10.48 -12.20
C SER A 548 31.31 11.72 -12.86
N GLU A 549 30.86 12.92 -12.45
CA GLU A 549 31.39 14.20 -12.94
C GLU A 549 31.70 15.16 -11.78
N LEU A 550 32.71 16.03 -11.97
CA LEU A 550 32.90 17.20 -11.11
C LEU A 550 31.86 18.27 -11.45
N ARG A 551 31.05 18.67 -10.46
CA ARG A 551 29.95 19.62 -10.65
C ARG A 551 30.04 20.78 -9.67
N MET A 552 29.99 22.00 -10.19
CA MET A 552 29.85 23.23 -9.40
C MET A 552 28.37 23.52 -9.14
N PHE A 553 28.02 23.73 -7.88
CA PHE A 553 26.65 23.99 -7.42
C PHE A 553 26.37 25.49 -7.21
N LYS A 554 25.09 25.85 -7.00
CA LYS A 554 24.67 27.25 -6.82
C LYS A 554 25.26 27.91 -5.56
N ASP A 555 25.68 27.12 -4.58
CA ASP A 555 26.37 27.57 -3.37
C ASP A 555 27.89 27.72 -3.56
N GLY A 556 28.39 27.53 -4.79
CA GLY A 556 29.80 27.65 -5.15
C GLY A 556 30.65 26.41 -4.83
N LYS A 557 30.10 25.40 -4.17
CA LYS A 557 30.84 24.15 -3.89
C LYS A 557 31.05 23.35 -5.17
N ILE A 558 32.21 22.71 -5.26
CA ILE A 558 32.55 21.79 -6.33
C ILE A 558 32.69 20.41 -5.70
N ASN A 559 31.78 19.51 -6.04
CA ASN A 559 31.83 18.12 -5.57
C ASN A 559 31.90 17.19 -6.78
N GLU A 560 32.49 16.01 -6.58
CA GLU A 560 32.20 14.88 -7.45
C GLU A 560 30.73 14.50 -7.29
N SER A 561 30.02 14.14 -8.35
CA SER A 561 28.57 13.91 -8.32
C SER A 561 28.09 13.00 -9.45
N VAL A 562 26.90 12.43 -9.28
CA VAL A 562 26.17 11.72 -10.34
C VAL A 562 24.84 12.42 -10.61
N VAL A 563 24.46 12.52 -11.88
CA VAL A 563 23.25 13.22 -12.33
C VAL A 563 22.37 12.28 -13.14
N TRP A 564 21.17 12.02 -12.64
CA TRP A 564 20.20 11.10 -13.24
C TRP A 564 19.31 11.80 -14.28
N GLN A 565 18.75 11.02 -15.19
CA GLN A 565 17.86 11.55 -16.22
C GLN A 565 16.43 11.59 -15.72
N GLN A 566 15.66 12.59 -16.16
CA GLN A 566 14.21 12.66 -15.93
C GLN A 566 13.52 11.99 -17.12
N SER A 567 12.79 10.89 -16.90
CA SER A 567 11.98 10.28 -17.96
C SER A 567 10.74 11.13 -18.15
N ASN A 568 10.61 11.79 -19.31
CA ASN A 568 9.44 12.56 -19.72
C ASN A 568 8.93 13.60 -18.68
N GLY A 569 9.86 14.14 -17.86
CA GLY A 569 9.57 15.09 -16.78
C GLY A 569 9.37 14.47 -15.40
N SER A 570 9.24 13.15 -15.29
CA SER A 570 9.17 12.45 -14.00
C SER A 570 10.56 12.14 -13.42
N LYS A 571 10.63 12.26 -12.09
CA LYS A 571 11.80 11.93 -11.24
C LYS A 571 11.61 10.60 -10.49
N GLU A 572 10.44 9.98 -10.62
CA GLU A 572 10.02 8.79 -9.85
C GLU A 572 10.81 7.53 -10.24
N LEU A 573 11.33 7.46 -11.47
CA LEU A 573 12.10 6.34 -11.99
C LEU A 573 13.61 6.43 -11.68
N VAL A 574 14.08 7.49 -11.01
CA VAL A 574 15.52 7.64 -10.66
C VAL A 574 16.06 6.46 -9.83
N PRO A 575 15.36 5.94 -8.80
CA PRO A 575 15.81 4.73 -8.10
C PRO A 575 15.96 3.50 -9.01
N ILE A 576 15.15 3.37 -10.07
CA ILE A 576 15.27 2.29 -11.05
C ILE A 576 16.54 2.45 -11.88
N GLN A 577 16.85 3.67 -12.33
CA GLN A 577 18.10 3.98 -13.04
C GLN A 577 19.33 3.64 -12.18
N ILE A 578 19.34 4.04 -10.90
CA ILE A 578 20.40 3.71 -9.93
C ILE A 578 20.60 2.18 -9.84
N VAL A 579 19.52 1.43 -9.63
CA VAL A 579 19.58 -0.04 -9.47
C VAL A 579 20.07 -0.72 -10.75
N LYS A 580 19.52 -0.37 -11.92
CA LYS A 580 19.96 -0.94 -13.20
C LYS A 580 21.43 -0.62 -13.48
N TRP A 581 21.86 0.63 -13.25
CA TRP A 581 23.25 1.03 -13.44
C TRP A 581 24.22 0.23 -12.55
N ILE A 582 23.98 0.22 -11.24
CA ILE A 582 24.93 -0.35 -10.29
C ILE A 582 25.03 -1.88 -10.42
N LEU A 583 23.92 -2.55 -10.75
CA LEU A 583 23.92 -4.00 -10.96
C LEU A 583 24.51 -4.41 -12.31
N ARG A 584 24.31 -3.61 -13.35
CA ARG A 584 25.05 -3.75 -14.62
C ARG A 584 26.55 -3.62 -14.40
N ARG A 585 26.99 -2.53 -13.75
CA ARG A 585 28.41 -2.22 -13.52
C ARG A 585 29.14 -3.26 -12.66
N HIS A 586 28.59 -3.61 -11.50
CA HIS A 586 29.29 -4.46 -10.51
C HIS A 586 29.00 -5.95 -10.64
N PHE A 587 27.89 -6.33 -11.29
CA PHE A 587 27.42 -7.72 -11.35
C PHE A 587 27.10 -8.22 -12.77
N ASN A 588 27.15 -7.37 -13.81
CA ASN A 588 26.77 -7.67 -15.20
C ASN A 588 25.31 -8.14 -15.32
N ILE A 589 24.41 -7.62 -14.47
CA ILE A 589 22.97 -7.91 -14.55
C ILE A 589 22.33 -6.84 -15.46
N ASP A 590 22.22 -7.14 -16.75
CA ASP A 590 21.69 -6.21 -17.76
C ASP A 590 20.17 -6.32 -17.96
N GLN A 591 19.58 -7.49 -17.71
CA GLN A 591 18.16 -7.78 -17.95
C GLN A 591 17.37 -7.75 -16.62
N LEU A 592 16.97 -6.55 -16.24
CA LEU A 592 16.12 -6.27 -15.08
C LEU A 592 14.96 -5.38 -15.54
N SER A 593 13.72 -5.84 -15.36
CA SER A 593 12.49 -5.07 -15.64
C SER A 593 11.79 -4.69 -14.34
N PHE A 594 11.22 -3.49 -14.27
CA PHE A 594 10.38 -3.05 -13.16
C PHE A 594 8.97 -2.75 -13.64
N ILE A 595 7.97 -3.24 -12.92
CA ILE A 595 6.54 -3.02 -13.23
C ILE A 595 6.22 -1.52 -13.34
N ALA A 596 6.88 -0.67 -12.55
CA ALA A 596 6.68 0.77 -12.58
C ALA A 596 7.11 1.47 -13.89
N GLU A 597 8.01 0.85 -14.67
CA GLU A 597 8.42 1.40 -15.98
C GLU A 597 7.32 1.22 -17.04
N GLU A 598 6.49 0.18 -16.91
CA GLU A 598 5.37 -0.09 -17.81
C GLU A 598 4.16 0.85 -17.60
N PHE A 599 4.24 1.75 -16.60
CA PHE A 599 3.30 2.84 -16.39
C PHE A 599 3.77 4.19 -16.97
N ASP A 600 5.01 4.28 -17.48
CA ASP A 600 5.50 5.48 -18.17
C ASP A 600 4.77 5.64 -19.52
N GLY A 601 4.62 6.85 -20.05
CA GLY A 601 3.85 7.09 -21.28
C GLY A 601 2.31 7.10 -21.13
N LEU A 602 1.71 6.39 -20.16
CA LEU A 602 0.24 6.28 -20.01
C LEU A 602 -0.53 7.61 -19.82
N LEU A 603 0.17 8.65 -19.36
CA LEU A 603 -0.36 9.99 -19.10
C LEU A 603 0.29 11.07 -19.98
N GLU A 604 1.01 10.64 -21.00
CA GLU A 604 1.64 11.49 -22.00
C GLU A 604 0.76 11.60 -23.24
N VAL A 605 1.01 12.64 -24.03
CA VAL A 605 0.17 13.02 -25.16
C VAL A 605 1.05 13.59 -26.26
N GLU A 606 0.98 13.01 -27.46
CA GLU A 606 1.79 13.44 -28.59
C GLU A 606 1.52 14.91 -28.97
N ALA A 607 2.55 15.59 -29.48
CA ALA A 607 2.43 16.94 -29.99
C ALA A 607 1.61 16.95 -31.29
N VAL A 608 0.68 17.90 -31.40
CA VAL A 608 -0.19 18.07 -32.57
C VAL A 608 -0.02 19.49 -33.11
N ASP A 609 -0.19 19.71 -34.41
CA ASP A 609 -0.06 21.06 -34.98
C ASP A 609 -1.04 22.06 -34.33
N GLY A 610 -0.51 23.18 -33.85
CA GLY A 610 -1.27 24.20 -33.11
C GLY A 610 -1.58 23.84 -31.64
N VAL A 611 -1.04 22.73 -31.14
CA VAL A 611 -1.27 22.17 -29.80
C VAL A 611 0.05 21.99 -29.06
N GLU A 612 0.22 22.66 -27.93
CA GLU A 612 1.29 22.33 -26.97
C GLU A 612 0.70 21.44 -25.88
N THR A 613 1.32 20.29 -25.65
CA THR A 613 1.01 19.39 -24.53
C THR A 613 2.05 19.55 -23.44
N PHE A 614 1.64 19.34 -22.19
CA PHE A 614 2.54 19.39 -21.04
C PHE A 614 2.45 18.06 -20.28
N ASN A 615 3.60 17.58 -19.79
CA ASN A 615 3.66 16.38 -18.95
C ASN A 615 3.55 16.73 -17.46
N ASP A 616 4.03 17.91 -17.07
CA ASP A 616 3.86 18.53 -15.76
C ASP A 616 2.83 19.67 -15.77
N PHE A 617 2.47 20.15 -14.58
CA PHE A 617 1.47 21.19 -14.38
C PHE A 617 2.06 22.59 -14.12
N GLY A 618 3.39 22.73 -14.03
CA GLY A 618 4.03 23.94 -13.53
C GLY A 618 3.76 25.16 -14.41
N ALA A 619 4.05 25.07 -15.70
CA ALA A 619 3.79 26.17 -16.64
C ALA A 619 2.29 26.49 -16.79
N PRO A 620 1.38 25.51 -16.95
CA PRO A 620 -0.07 25.78 -16.90
C PRO A 620 -0.52 26.51 -15.64
N LEU A 621 -0.14 26.03 -14.44
CA LEU A 621 -0.62 26.61 -13.18
C LEU A 621 -0.15 28.05 -12.95
N GLN A 622 1.09 28.38 -13.34
CA GLN A 622 1.57 29.77 -13.24
C GLN A 622 0.64 30.74 -13.98
N VAL A 623 0.17 30.37 -15.19
CA VAL A 623 -0.77 31.22 -15.96
C VAL A 623 -2.13 31.37 -15.26
N TYR A 624 -2.58 30.35 -14.51
CA TYR A 624 -3.78 30.44 -13.68
C TYR A 624 -3.59 31.27 -12.41
N GLU A 625 -2.40 31.27 -11.81
CA GLU A 625 -2.05 32.10 -10.65
C GLU A 625 -1.90 33.57 -11.05
N ASP A 626 -1.21 33.85 -12.16
CA ASP A 626 -1.04 35.19 -12.73
C ASP A 626 -2.41 35.82 -13.05
N PHE A 627 -3.32 35.05 -13.66
CA PHE A 627 -4.68 35.50 -13.96
C PHE A 627 -5.53 35.74 -12.70
N GLN A 628 -5.39 34.90 -11.67
CA GLN A 628 -6.06 35.11 -10.37
C GLN A 628 -5.57 36.39 -9.67
N SER A 629 -4.27 36.67 -9.72
CA SER A 629 -3.68 37.89 -9.17
C SER A 629 -4.19 39.13 -9.92
N MET A 630 -4.15 39.11 -11.25
CA MET A 630 -4.68 40.20 -12.11
C MET A 630 -6.16 40.50 -11.84
N LEU A 631 -6.99 39.48 -11.59
CA LEU A 631 -8.40 39.69 -11.21
C LEU A 631 -8.57 40.36 -9.85
N ARG A 632 -7.69 40.08 -8.87
CA ARG A 632 -7.74 40.72 -7.53
C ARG A 632 -7.24 42.16 -7.56
N ASP A 633 -6.28 42.46 -8.43
CA ASP A 633 -5.73 43.82 -8.61
C ASP A 633 -6.65 44.77 -9.42
N MET A 634 -7.82 44.29 -9.87
CA MET A 634 -8.74 45.02 -10.73
C MET A 634 -9.62 46.02 -9.95
N THR A 635 -9.24 47.30 -9.98
CA THR A 635 -9.89 48.41 -9.27
C THR A 635 -10.92 49.20 -10.08
N THR A 636 -11.23 48.79 -11.32
CA THR A 636 -12.11 49.54 -12.24
C THR A 636 -13.58 49.15 -12.18
N LEU A 637 -13.92 48.08 -11.45
CA LEU A 637 -15.29 47.56 -11.34
C LEU A 637 -16.11 48.33 -10.28
N PRO A 638 -17.46 48.26 -10.32
CA PRO A 638 -18.31 48.96 -9.36
C PRO A 638 -18.24 48.44 -7.90
N LEU A 639 -17.64 47.27 -7.71
CA LEU A 639 -17.33 46.62 -6.44
C LEU A 639 -15.97 45.93 -6.60
N GLU A 640 -15.13 45.94 -5.56
CA GLU A 640 -13.83 45.26 -5.57
C GLU A 640 -13.96 43.73 -5.49
N ILE A 641 -13.00 43.02 -6.10
CA ILE A 641 -12.91 41.54 -6.07
C ILE A 641 -12.13 41.12 -4.82
N MET A 642 -12.85 40.66 -3.80
CA MET A 642 -12.28 40.22 -2.52
C MET A 642 -11.54 38.88 -2.63
N ASN A 643 -12.08 37.95 -3.43
CA ASN A 643 -11.51 36.61 -3.52
C ASN A 643 -11.77 35.98 -4.89
N VAL A 644 -10.80 35.19 -5.34
CA VAL A 644 -10.89 34.34 -6.53
C VAL A 644 -10.41 32.95 -6.10
N THR A 645 -11.32 31.97 -6.06
CA THR A 645 -11.05 30.63 -5.55
C THR A 645 -11.18 29.58 -6.66
N PRO A 646 -10.16 28.75 -6.91
CA PRO A 646 -10.24 27.67 -7.91
C PRO A 646 -11.13 26.51 -7.46
N ALA A 647 -11.82 25.88 -8.42
CA ALA A 647 -12.72 24.74 -8.19
C ALA A 647 -12.48 23.53 -9.12
N SER A 648 -11.62 23.67 -10.14
CA SER A 648 -11.39 22.64 -11.17
C SER A 648 -10.30 21.62 -10.81
N ALA A 649 -10.30 20.49 -11.51
CA ALA A 649 -9.32 19.39 -11.40
C ALA A 649 -7.97 19.72 -12.07
N TYR A 650 -7.99 20.54 -13.13
CA TYR A 650 -6.76 21.03 -13.79
C TYR A 650 -5.90 21.86 -12.83
N LEU A 651 -6.55 22.60 -11.94
CA LEU A 651 -5.91 23.51 -11.00
C LEU A 651 -5.39 22.82 -9.73
N ARG A 652 -5.71 21.54 -9.52
CA ARG A 652 -5.29 20.75 -8.34
C ARG A 652 -4.46 19.51 -8.70
N HIS A 653 -3.76 19.54 -9.83
CA HIS A 653 -2.86 18.47 -10.32
C HIS A 653 -3.50 17.09 -10.62
N THR A 654 -4.82 16.92 -10.49
CA THR A 654 -5.48 15.60 -10.54
C THR A 654 -6.15 15.26 -11.87
N SER A 655 -6.39 16.24 -12.75
CA SER A 655 -6.86 15.99 -14.12
C SER A 655 -5.93 15.00 -14.83
N PRO A 656 -6.42 13.96 -15.53
CA PRO A 656 -5.58 12.96 -16.22
C PRO A 656 -4.42 13.58 -17.02
N TYR A 657 -4.70 14.69 -17.69
CA TYR A 657 -3.75 15.47 -18.46
C TYR A 657 -3.75 16.94 -17.98
N PRO A 658 -2.58 17.61 -17.91
CA PRO A 658 -2.51 19.06 -17.76
C PRO A 658 -3.29 19.78 -18.87
N GLN A 659 -3.69 21.02 -18.62
CA GLN A 659 -4.35 21.83 -19.64
C GLN A 659 -3.36 22.14 -20.78
N PRO A 660 -3.62 21.69 -22.02
CA PRO A 660 -2.75 21.97 -23.15
C PRO A 660 -3.14 23.29 -23.81
N THR A 661 -2.17 24.02 -24.37
CA THR A 661 -2.41 25.33 -25.01
C THR A 661 -2.85 25.19 -26.46
N ARG A 662 -3.55 26.21 -26.96
CA ARG A 662 -4.01 26.30 -28.35
C ARG A 662 -3.65 27.67 -28.87
N GLN A 663 -2.69 27.74 -29.79
CA GLN A 663 -2.25 29.00 -30.37
C GLN A 663 -3.43 29.62 -31.15
N MET A 664 -4.09 30.64 -30.59
CA MET A 664 -5.36 31.16 -31.13
C MET A 664 -5.22 31.69 -32.56
N ASN A 665 -4.04 32.22 -32.91
CA ASN A 665 -3.69 32.65 -34.27
C ASN A 665 -3.56 31.50 -35.29
N LYS A 666 -3.54 30.24 -34.84
CA LYS A 666 -3.49 29.01 -35.67
C LYS A 666 -4.70 28.10 -35.45
N PHE A 667 -5.71 28.52 -34.67
CA PHE A 667 -6.80 27.62 -34.26
C PHE A 667 -7.52 26.98 -35.46
N GLY A 668 -7.77 27.74 -36.53
CA GLY A 668 -8.37 27.25 -37.78
C GLY A 668 -7.51 26.29 -38.62
N VAL A 669 -6.24 26.04 -38.26
CA VAL A 669 -5.42 24.97 -38.85
C VAL A 669 -5.11 23.83 -37.86
N THR A 670 -5.41 23.98 -36.57
CA THR A 670 -5.37 22.89 -35.59
C THR A 670 -6.37 21.79 -36.01
N PRO A 671 -6.00 20.50 -36.05
CA PRO A 671 -6.92 19.41 -36.38
C PRO A 671 -8.16 19.41 -35.47
N THR A 672 -9.35 19.20 -36.03
CA THR A 672 -10.62 19.23 -35.28
C THR A 672 -10.60 18.28 -34.08
N SER A 673 -9.96 17.12 -34.26
CA SER A 673 -9.79 16.09 -33.23
C SER A 673 -8.87 16.47 -32.05
N ALA A 674 -8.33 17.69 -32.06
CA ALA A 674 -7.52 18.24 -30.99
C ALA A 674 -7.98 19.63 -30.53
N ARG A 675 -9.14 20.14 -30.99
CA ARG A 675 -9.63 21.50 -30.69
C ARG A 675 -10.25 21.71 -29.31
N TYR A 676 -10.35 20.68 -28.47
CA TYR A 676 -10.95 20.83 -27.14
C TYR A 676 -10.16 21.82 -26.27
N ILE A 677 -10.81 22.92 -25.88
CA ILE A 677 -10.30 23.91 -24.92
C ILE A 677 -11.02 23.68 -23.59
N PRO A 678 -10.39 23.08 -22.57
CA PRO A 678 -10.99 22.98 -21.25
C PRO A 678 -11.10 24.34 -20.57
N GLY A 679 -12.24 24.64 -19.96
CA GLY A 679 -12.42 25.84 -19.13
C GLY A 679 -12.25 25.53 -17.66
N ALA A 680 -11.28 26.15 -16.99
CA ALA A 680 -11.08 25.94 -15.55
C ALA A 680 -12.05 26.82 -14.73
N ASP A 681 -12.92 26.18 -13.93
CA ASP A 681 -13.84 26.89 -13.03
C ASP A 681 -13.09 27.67 -11.94
N LEU A 682 -13.37 28.99 -11.87
CA LEU A 682 -13.00 29.89 -10.78
C LEU A 682 -14.27 30.54 -10.19
N VAL A 683 -14.34 30.59 -8.87
CA VAL A 683 -15.36 31.32 -8.11
C VAL A 683 -14.83 32.70 -7.76
N VAL A 684 -15.55 33.74 -8.18
CA VAL A 684 -15.26 35.15 -7.88
C VAL A 684 -16.22 35.63 -6.79
N GLN A 685 -15.68 36.30 -5.77
CA GLN A 685 -16.45 36.92 -4.70
C GLN A 685 -16.12 38.41 -4.64
N PHE A 686 -17.15 39.24 -4.77
CA PHE A 686 -17.06 40.70 -4.62
C PHE A 686 -17.18 41.11 -3.15
N GLU A 687 -16.79 42.34 -2.84
CA GLU A 687 -17.05 42.96 -1.54
C GLU A 687 -18.54 42.98 -1.16
N SER A 688 -18.80 43.09 0.15
CA SER A 688 -20.17 43.12 0.66
C SER A 688 -20.83 44.47 0.36
N SER A 689 -22.01 44.44 -0.26
CA SER A 689 -22.74 45.67 -0.60
C SER A 689 -24.21 45.58 -0.24
N GLY A 690 -24.74 46.62 0.42
CA GLY A 690 -26.18 46.75 0.68
C GLY A 690 -27.03 47.04 -0.57
N LYS A 691 -26.42 47.15 -1.75
CA LYS A 691 -27.11 47.42 -3.03
C LYS A 691 -27.52 46.15 -3.79
N TRP A 692 -27.08 44.96 -3.37
CA TRP A 692 -27.54 43.70 -3.95
C TRP A 692 -29.06 43.52 -3.71
N PRO A 693 -29.85 43.02 -4.69
CA PRO A 693 -31.27 42.76 -4.50
C PRO A 693 -31.55 41.71 -3.40
N ASP A 694 -32.63 41.86 -2.64
CA ASP A 694 -33.12 40.82 -1.69
C ASP A 694 -34.13 39.85 -2.36
N ASP A 695 -33.92 39.58 -3.65
CA ASP A 695 -34.74 38.68 -4.47
C ASP A 695 -33.83 37.77 -5.34
N LEU A 696 -34.21 36.49 -5.49
CA LEU A 696 -33.34 35.48 -6.10
C LEU A 696 -33.18 35.66 -7.62
N GLU A 697 -34.26 35.98 -8.33
CA GLU A 697 -34.20 36.20 -9.79
C GLU A 697 -33.40 37.48 -10.10
N ALA A 698 -33.68 38.55 -9.34
CA ALA A 698 -32.92 39.80 -9.44
C ALA A 698 -31.42 39.63 -9.10
N ILE A 699 -31.06 38.74 -8.17
CA ILE A 699 -29.66 38.38 -7.90
C ILE A 699 -29.01 37.75 -9.12
N GLN A 700 -29.65 36.76 -9.79
CA GLN A 700 -29.05 36.13 -10.97
C GLN A 700 -28.86 37.15 -12.11
N ILE A 701 -29.85 38.02 -12.37
CA ILE A 701 -29.73 39.12 -13.35
C ILE A 701 -28.58 40.07 -12.99
N THR A 702 -28.43 40.41 -11.70
CA THR A 702 -27.34 41.27 -11.22
C THR A 702 -25.98 40.61 -11.43
N LYS A 703 -25.86 39.29 -11.20
CA LYS A 703 -24.62 38.56 -11.54
C LYS A 703 -24.29 38.67 -13.03
N VAL A 704 -25.28 38.58 -13.93
CA VAL A 704 -25.03 38.74 -15.38
C VAL A 704 -24.43 40.11 -15.68
N ALA A 705 -24.97 41.19 -15.09
CA ALA A 705 -24.46 42.54 -15.29
C ALA A 705 -23.02 42.73 -14.76
N PHE A 706 -22.66 42.12 -13.62
CA PHE A 706 -21.28 42.13 -13.12
C PHE A 706 -20.34 41.31 -14.01
N LEU A 707 -20.78 40.15 -14.53
CA LEU A 707 -20.00 39.36 -15.48
C LEU A 707 -19.82 40.09 -16.83
N GLU A 708 -20.82 40.85 -17.30
CA GLU A 708 -20.72 41.71 -18.49
C GLU A 708 -19.69 42.84 -18.29
N ALA A 709 -19.73 43.52 -17.14
CA ALA A 709 -18.75 44.56 -16.80
C ALA A 709 -17.32 44.01 -16.71
N LEU A 710 -17.15 42.83 -16.09
CA LEU A 710 -15.86 42.13 -16.01
C LEU A 710 -15.35 41.70 -17.40
N ALA A 711 -16.24 41.19 -18.27
CA ALA A 711 -15.89 40.86 -19.66
C ALA A 711 -15.38 42.10 -20.42
N ALA A 712 -16.11 43.22 -20.30
CA ALA A 712 -15.78 44.47 -20.94
C ALA A 712 -14.43 45.04 -20.47
N GLU A 713 -14.05 44.84 -19.20
CA GLU A 713 -12.74 45.24 -18.67
C GLU A 713 -11.61 44.37 -19.24
N LEU A 714 -11.74 43.04 -19.13
CA LEU A 714 -10.71 42.08 -19.60
C LEU A 714 -10.36 42.29 -21.08
N MET A 715 -11.38 42.55 -21.92
CA MET A 715 -11.21 42.78 -23.34
C MET A 715 -10.47 44.10 -23.70
N LYS A 716 -10.37 45.09 -22.78
CA LYS A 716 -9.64 46.34 -23.08
C LYS A 716 -8.14 46.13 -23.35
N SER A 717 -7.57 45.07 -22.76
CA SER A 717 -6.17 44.69 -22.95
C SER A 717 -5.85 44.19 -24.36
N GLY A 718 -6.86 43.71 -25.09
CA GLY A 718 -6.71 42.96 -26.34
C GLY A 718 -6.22 41.51 -26.18
N GLN A 719 -5.77 41.11 -24.98
CA GLN A 719 -5.15 39.80 -24.71
C GLN A 719 -6.16 38.68 -24.40
N TYR A 720 -7.41 39.06 -24.12
CA TYR A 720 -8.48 38.15 -23.69
C TYR A 720 -9.71 38.29 -24.59
N MET A 721 -10.26 37.15 -24.99
CA MET A 721 -11.62 37.02 -25.52
C MET A 721 -12.55 36.58 -24.38
N ALA A 722 -13.72 37.19 -24.27
CA ALA A 722 -14.63 36.93 -23.15
C ALA A 722 -16.10 36.85 -23.61
N GLN A 723 -16.85 35.86 -23.13
CA GLN A 723 -18.26 35.63 -23.50
C GLN A 723 -19.11 35.16 -22.32
N ILE A 724 -20.34 35.67 -22.22
CA ILE A 724 -21.33 35.20 -21.23
C ILE A 724 -21.99 33.93 -21.75
N VAL A 725 -22.02 32.89 -20.91
CA VAL A 725 -22.63 31.60 -21.23
C VAL A 725 -23.66 31.17 -20.18
N PHE A 726 -24.63 30.38 -20.63
CA PHE A 726 -25.68 29.80 -19.80
C PHE A 726 -25.56 28.28 -19.80
N ASP A 727 -25.78 27.65 -18.65
CA ASP A 727 -25.87 26.21 -18.53
C ASP A 727 -27.10 25.67 -19.31
N SER A 728 -26.97 24.51 -19.97
CA SER A 728 -28.02 23.95 -20.84
C SER A 728 -28.43 22.52 -20.42
N PRO A 729 -29.72 22.27 -20.08
CA PRO A 729 -30.81 23.25 -20.01
C PRO A 729 -30.63 24.26 -18.87
N LEU A 730 -31.33 25.39 -18.98
CA LEU A 730 -31.45 26.34 -17.88
C LEU A 730 -32.19 25.66 -16.70
N PRO A 731 -31.64 25.63 -15.48
CA PRO A 731 -32.23 24.90 -14.36
C PRO A 731 -33.52 25.56 -13.82
N SER A 732 -33.45 26.86 -13.50
CA SER A 732 -34.57 27.72 -13.12
C SER A 732 -34.09 29.17 -13.01
N ASP A 733 -35.02 30.12 -13.01
CA ASP A 733 -34.70 31.57 -12.98
C ASP A 733 -34.06 32.04 -11.65
N ILE A 734 -34.16 31.23 -10.59
CA ILE A 734 -33.61 31.52 -9.26
C ILE A 734 -32.26 30.84 -8.96
N ALA A 735 -31.81 29.90 -9.81
CA ALA A 735 -30.63 29.10 -9.58
C ALA A 735 -29.43 29.59 -10.42
N ASP A 736 -28.22 29.53 -9.86
CA ASP A 736 -26.99 29.87 -10.59
C ASP A 736 -26.87 29.07 -11.90
N ALA A 737 -26.92 29.79 -13.03
CA ALA A 737 -26.87 29.21 -14.36
C ALA A 737 -25.89 29.91 -15.30
N VAL A 738 -25.29 31.02 -14.87
CA VAL A 738 -24.51 31.93 -15.73
C VAL A 738 -23.03 31.86 -15.38
N ALA A 739 -22.17 31.97 -16.38
CA ALA A 739 -20.73 32.12 -16.20
C ALA A 739 -20.16 33.06 -17.28
N LEU A 740 -18.98 33.61 -16.99
CA LEU A 740 -18.13 34.27 -17.98
C LEU A 740 -17.05 33.30 -18.41
N GLU A 741 -17.03 32.91 -19.67
CA GLU A 741 -15.91 32.19 -20.27
C GLU A 741 -14.89 33.19 -20.80
N VAL A 742 -13.62 32.98 -20.46
CA VAL A 742 -12.49 33.82 -20.87
C VAL A 742 -11.45 32.93 -21.54
N ILE A 743 -10.83 33.39 -22.64
CA ILE A 743 -9.74 32.70 -23.35
C ILE A 743 -8.62 33.71 -23.61
N ASN A 744 -7.35 33.35 -23.37
CA ASN A 744 -6.20 34.20 -23.74
C ASN A 744 -5.61 33.82 -25.11
N GLU A 745 -4.66 34.62 -25.62
CA GLU A 745 -3.97 34.36 -26.91
C GLU A 745 -3.29 32.98 -27.01
N GLN A 746 -2.90 32.40 -25.87
CA GLN A 746 -2.28 31.06 -25.75
C GLN A 746 -3.32 29.93 -25.71
N GLY A 747 -4.62 30.22 -25.62
CA GLY A 747 -5.68 29.22 -25.54
C GLY A 747 -5.87 28.59 -24.17
N PHE A 748 -5.33 29.19 -23.09
CA PHE A 748 -5.83 28.91 -21.75
C PHE A 748 -7.22 29.49 -21.60
N ALA A 749 -8.10 28.78 -20.89
CA ALA A 749 -9.46 29.23 -20.67
C ALA A 749 -9.91 29.07 -19.22
N TRP A 750 -10.79 30.00 -18.81
CA TRP A 750 -11.37 30.12 -17.48
C TRP A 750 -12.89 30.19 -17.58
N LYS A 751 -13.57 29.71 -16.55
CA LYS A 751 -15.02 29.84 -16.39
C LYS A 751 -15.33 30.49 -15.04
N LEU A 752 -15.65 31.78 -15.07
CA LEU A 752 -15.84 32.60 -13.87
C LEU A 752 -17.32 32.59 -13.45
N ARG A 753 -17.59 32.33 -12.17
CA ARG A 753 -18.93 32.42 -11.57
C ARG A 753 -18.91 33.27 -10.31
N ILE A 754 -20.00 34.01 -10.06
CA ILE A 754 -20.10 34.91 -8.91
C ILE A 754 -20.76 34.19 -7.72
N GLN A 755 -20.04 34.09 -6.61
CA GLN A 755 -20.60 33.72 -5.32
C GLN A 755 -21.21 34.94 -4.63
N HIS A 756 -22.43 34.79 -4.11
CA HIS A 756 -23.09 35.80 -3.30
C HIS A 756 -23.87 35.15 -2.15
N ASP A 757 -23.34 35.22 -0.92
CA ASP A 757 -23.80 34.39 0.21
C ASP A 757 -25.25 34.68 0.68
N ARG A 758 -25.80 35.84 0.30
CA ARG A 758 -27.21 36.18 0.56
C ARG A 758 -28.17 35.24 -0.18
N GLU A 759 -27.77 34.72 -1.33
CA GLU A 759 -28.56 33.78 -2.16
C GLU A 759 -28.96 32.53 -1.36
N LEU A 760 -27.99 31.87 -0.71
CA LEU A 760 -28.25 30.71 0.15
C LEU A 760 -29.15 31.06 1.33
N THR A 761 -28.96 32.23 1.93
CA THR A 761 -29.79 32.73 3.04
C THR A 761 -31.26 32.92 2.61
N LEU A 762 -31.49 33.43 1.41
CA LEU A 762 -32.83 33.62 0.83
C LEU A 762 -33.48 32.29 0.46
N ILE A 763 -32.72 31.35 -0.14
CA ILE A 763 -33.21 30.00 -0.44
C ILE A 763 -33.63 29.27 0.84
N ASP A 764 -32.78 29.27 1.88
CA ASP A 764 -33.09 28.65 3.18
C ASP A 764 -34.28 29.32 3.88
N ARG A 765 -34.43 30.65 3.77
CA ARG A 765 -35.62 31.38 4.26
C ARG A 765 -36.90 30.92 3.57
N GLN A 766 -36.89 30.78 2.23
CA GLN A 766 -38.07 30.36 1.46
C GLN A 766 -38.41 28.87 1.65
N LEU A 767 -37.41 27.99 1.81
CA LEU A 767 -37.62 26.56 2.12
C LEU A 767 -38.29 26.35 3.48
N ASN A 768 -37.92 27.17 4.47
CA ASN A 768 -38.49 27.12 5.82
C ASN A 768 -39.88 27.77 5.93
N ASP A 769 -40.32 28.54 4.93
CA ASP A 769 -41.68 29.08 4.88
C ASP A 769 -42.70 27.94 4.61
N LYS A 770 -43.60 27.76 5.58
CA LYS A 770 -44.67 26.75 5.55
C LYS A 770 -46.00 27.29 5.04
N VAL A 771 -46.13 28.60 4.87
CA VAL A 771 -47.38 29.30 4.55
C VAL A 771 -47.42 29.68 3.06
N ASN A 772 -46.33 30.25 2.53
CA ASN A 772 -46.33 30.82 1.18
C ASN A 772 -45.69 29.93 0.11
N THR A 773 -44.82 28.98 0.50
CA THR A 773 -44.05 28.18 -0.46
C THR A 773 -44.74 26.84 -0.76
N THR A 774 -45.19 26.67 -2.00
CA THR A 774 -45.82 25.42 -2.51
C THR A 774 -44.82 24.26 -2.60
N ASN A 775 -45.33 23.02 -2.65
CA ASN A 775 -44.47 21.83 -2.75
C ASN A 775 -43.62 21.81 -4.03
N SER A 776 -44.14 22.29 -5.16
CA SER A 776 -43.36 22.39 -6.42
C SER A 776 -42.23 23.41 -6.31
N GLN A 777 -42.49 24.58 -5.70
CA GLN A 777 -41.45 25.58 -5.42
C GLN A 777 -40.38 25.03 -4.46
N LYS A 778 -40.77 24.19 -3.48
CA LYS A 778 -39.82 23.54 -2.56
C LYS A 778 -38.85 22.60 -3.27
N GLU A 779 -39.26 21.88 -4.30
CA GLU A 779 -38.31 21.06 -5.07
C GLU A 779 -37.34 21.93 -5.90
N ILE A 780 -37.82 22.99 -6.56
CA ILE A 780 -36.95 23.94 -7.29
C ILE A 780 -35.94 24.60 -6.33
N LEU A 781 -36.39 25.02 -5.15
CA LEU A 781 -35.53 25.63 -4.12
C LEU A 781 -34.50 24.64 -3.54
N LYS A 782 -34.85 23.35 -3.37
CA LYS A 782 -33.87 22.33 -2.97
C LYS A 782 -32.80 22.13 -4.03
N GLU A 783 -33.19 22.11 -5.30
CA GLU A 783 -32.25 21.98 -6.43
C GLU A 783 -31.32 23.19 -6.52
N ALA A 784 -31.88 24.42 -6.45
CA ALA A 784 -31.11 25.65 -6.38
C ALA A 784 -30.12 25.66 -5.19
N ARG A 785 -30.58 25.22 -4.01
CA ARG A 785 -29.73 25.07 -2.82
C ARG A 785 -28.60 24.07 -3.02
N HIS A 786 -28.91 22.89 -3.57
CA HIS A 786 -27.93 21.83 -3.81
C HIS A 786 -26.84 22.33 -4.77
N ARG A 787 -27.25 22.93 -5.89
CA ARG A 787 -26.37 23.54 -6.89
C ARG A 787 -25.47 24.65 -6.32
N PHE A 788 -26.03 25.54 -5.48
CA PHE A 788 -25.25 26.58 -4.81
C PHE A 788 -24.17 25.97 -3.91
N LEU A 789 -24.54 25.00 -3.07
CA LEU A 789 -23.60 24.34 -2.15
C LEU A 789 -22.54 23.53 -2.91
N GLU A 790 -22.90 22.83 -3.98
CA GLU A 790 -21.96 22.10 -4.83
C GLU A 790 -20.88 23.03 -5.40
N ARG A 791 -21.31 24.13 -6.04
CA ARG A 791 -20.43 25.05 -6.79
C ARG A 791 -19.59 25.98 -5.93
N PHE A 792 -20.19 26.59 -4.91
CA PHE A 792 -19.59 27.69 -4.17
C PHE A 792 -19.05 27.28 -2.79
N VAL A 793 -19.42 26.10 -2.28
CA VAL A 793 -19.01 25.65 -0.94
C VAL A 793 -18.20 24.35 -1.00
N ASN A 794 -18.72 23.33 -1.69
CA ASN A 794 -18.16 21.98 -1.66
C ASN A 794 -16.95 21.85 -2.58
N LYS A 795 -17.07 22.19 -3.88
CA LYS A 795 -15.96 22.10 -4.83
C LYS A 795 -14.75 22.97 -4.48
N PRO A 796 -14.89 24.24 -4.05
CA PRO A 796 -13.73 25.06 -3.65
C PRO A 796 -13.03 24.51 -2.41
N ARG A 797 -13.79 24.06 -1.40
CA ARG A 797 -13.23 23.47 -0.17
C ARG A 797 -12.52 22.14 -0.46
N HIS A 798 -13.11 21.30 -1.32
CA HIS A 798 -12.49 20.05 -1.77
C HIS A 798 -11.22 20.31 -2.56
N HIS A 799 -11.23 21.27 -3.50
CA HIS A 799 -10.05 21.68 -4.24
C HIS A 799 -8.90 22.06 -3.29
N GLN A 800 -9.14 22.90 -2.27
CA GLN A 800 -8.13 23.29 -1.28
C GLN A 800 -7.58 22.09 -0.49
N ALA A 801 -8.46 21.18 -0.04
CA ALA A 801 -8.03 20.01 0.72
C ALA A 801 -7.22 19.00 -0.13
N ILE A 802 -7.60 18.83 -1.40
CA ILE A 802 -6.86 18.02 -2.37
C ILE A 802 -5.49 18.64 -2.70
N MET A 803 -5.41 19.96 -2.87
CA MET A 803 -4.13 20.66 -3.05
C MET A 803 -3.17 20.36 -1.90
N ALA A 804 -3.63 20.49 -0.64
CA ALA A 804 -2.82 20.14 0.53
C ALA A 804 -2.32 18.67 0.51
N LEU A 805 -3.14 17.72 0.05
CA LEU A 805 -2.70 16.33 -0.15
C LEU A 805 -1.65 16.18 -1.25
N THR A 806 -1.75 16.92 -2.36
CA THR A 806 -0.75 16.84 -3.45
C THR A 806 0.62 17.34 -3.02
N HIS A 807 0.69 18.35 -2.15
CA HIS A 807 1.94 18.82 -1.55
C HIS A 807 2.49 17.80 -0.53
N ARG A 808 1.62 17.23 0.33
CA ARG A 808 2.02 16.25 1.35
C ARG A 808 2.48 14.91 0.77
N PHE A 809 1.90 14.47 -0.34
CA PHE A 809 2.14 13.15 -0.92
C PHE A 809 2.49 13.25 -2.42
N LYS A 810 3.78 13.27 -2.74
CA LYS A 810 4.29 13.50 -4.11
C LYS A 810 3.74 12.54 -5.17
N ALA A 811 3.45 11.29 -4.81
CA ALA A 811 2.86 10.29 -5.70
C ALA A 811 1.33 10.39 -5.85
N TYR A 812 0.64 11.15 -4.99
CA TYR A 812 -0.83 11.20 -4.93
C TYR A 812 -1.44 11.74 -6.23
N ALA A 813 -1.00 12.91 -6.70
CA ALA A 813 -1.51 13.55 -7.91
C ALA A 813 -1.46 12.61 -9.13
N LYS A 814 -0.28 12.05 -9.43
CA LYS A 814 -0.10 11.13 -10.55
C LYS A 814 -0.83 9.78 -10.35
N THR A 815 -1.03 9.34 -9.11
CA THR A 815 -1.91 8.19 -8.82
C THR A 815 -3.36 8.49 -9.23
N VAL A 816 -3.92 9.64 -8.81
CA VAL A 816 -5.28 10.05 -9.20
C VAL A 816 -5.40 10.12 -10.72
N ARG A 817 -4.40 10.67 -11.41
CA ARG A 817 -4.36 10.73 -12.88
C ARG A 817 -4.42 9.35 -13.53
N LEU A 818 -3.62 8.38 -13.06
CA LEU A 818 -3.63 7.00 -13.55
C LEU A 818 -4.99 6.32 -13.32
N VAL A 819 -5.53 6.41 -12.09
CA VAL A 819 -6.82 5.80 -11.74
C VAL A 819 -7.96 6.45 -12.54
N SER A 820 -7.93 7.78 -12.72
CA SER A 820 -8.88 8.49 -13.56
C SER A 820 -8.77 8.08 -15.02
N ARG A 821 -7.56 8.02 -15.60
CA ARG A 821 -7.39 7.55 -17.00
C ARG A 821 -7.88 6.13 -17.20
N TRP A 822 -7.66 5.24 -16.23
CA TRP A 822 -8.14 3.85 -16.24
C TRP A 822 -9.67 3.76 -16.21
N MET A 823 -10.36 4.48 -15.31
CA MET A 823 -11.82 4.50 -15.28
C MET A 823 -12.43 5.09 -16.56
N ASN A 824 -11.81 6.16 -17.07
CA ASN A 824 -12.17 6.78 -18.36
C ASN A 824 -12.04 5.76 -19.51
N ALA A 825 -10.88 5.09 -19.64
CA ALA A 825 -10.63 4.08 -20.68
C ALA A 825 -11.55 2.85 -20.58
N HIS A 826 -12.10 2.57 -19.39
CA HIS A 826 -13.14 1.56 -19.20
C HIS A 826 -14.57 2.01 -19.55
N LEU A 827 -14.71 3.19 -20.16
CA LEU A 827 -15.95 3.81 -20.63
C LEU A 827 -16.88 4.25 -19.48
N LEU A 828 -16.31 4.58 -18.30
CA LEU A 828 -17.07 4.92 -17.10
C LEU A 828 -17.21 6.44 -16.84
N SER A 829 -16.68 7.30 -17.72
CA SER A 829 -16.65 8.76 -17.52
C SER A 829 -17.99 9.41 -17.15
N PRO A 830 -19.16 9.02 -17.75
CA PRO A 830 -20.44 9.63 -17.39
C PRO A 830 -20.93 9.29 -15.96
N HIS A 831 -20.40 8.21 -15.36
CA HIS A 831 -20.96 7.59 -14.15
C HIS A 831 -20.14 7.82 -12.88
N ILE A 832 -18.96 8.43 -13.00
CA ILE A 832 -18.00 8.58 -11.91
C ILE A 832 -17.45 10.00 -11.92
N SER A 833 -17.62 10.72 -10.81
CA SER A 833 -17.05 12.06 -10.61
C SER A 833 -15.53 11.99 -10.36
N GLN A 834 -14.81 13.03 -10.76
CA GLN A 834 -13.39 13.15 -10.46
C GLN A 834 -13.14 13.20 -8.94
N GLU A 835 -14.04 13.86 -8.20
CA GLU A 835 -14.02 13.96 -6.74
C GLU A 835 -14.13 12.57 -6.07
N PHE A 836 -14.95 11.65 -6.59
CA PHE A 836 -14.99 10.27 -6.10
C PHE A 836 -13.64 9.57 -6.26
N ILE A 837 -12.98 9.74 -7.41
CA ILE A 837 -11.68 9.13 -7.70
C ILE A 837 -10.61 9.69 -6.76
N GLU A 838 -10.60 11.00 -6.56
CA GLU A 838 -9.72 11.70 -5.61
C GLU A 838 -9.90 11.18 -4.18
N LEU A 839 -11.13 10.96 -3.73
CA LEU A 839 -11.43 10.44 -2.39
C LEU A 839 -11.06 8.96 -2.23
N VAL A 840 -11.31 8.11 -3.24
CA VAL A 840 -10.90 6.70 -3.23
C VAL A 840 -9.38 6.57 -3.16
N VAL A 841 -8.64 7.38 -3.92
CA VAL A 841 -7.18 7.42 -3.85
C VAL A 841 -6.73 8.03 -2.51
N ALA A 842 -7.40 9.07 -2.00
CA ALA A 842 -7.04 9.67 -0.71
C ALA A 842 -7.19 8.65 0.44
N GLY A 843 -8.21 7.78 0.39
CA GLY A 843 -8.34 6.65 1.32
C GLY A 843 -7.10 5.77 1.39
N VAL A 844 -6.43 5.50 0.26
CA VAL A 844 -5.20 4.67 0.20
C VAL A 844 -3.96 5.37 0.78
N PHE A 845 -3.88 6.70 0.68
CA PHE A 845 -2.75 7.47 1.21
C PHE A 845 -2.95 7.87 2.68
N LEU A 846 -4.20 8.07 3.11
CA LEU A 846 -4.57 8.49 4.46
C LEU A 846 -4.82 7.31 5.41
N ASP A 847 -5.47 6.24 4.94
CA ASP A 847 -5.63 5.00 5.69
C ASP A 847 -4.87 3.84 5.02
N THR A 848 -3.62 3.67 5.44
CA THR A 848 -2.72 2.63 4.93
C THR A 848 -2.92 1.27 5.61
N GLY A 849 -3.64 1.19 6.73
CA GLY A 849 -3.83 -0.04 7.51
C GLY A 849 -2.51 -0.71 7.90
N SER A 850 -2.21 -1.89 7.31
CA SER A 850 -0.93 -2.62 7.47
C SER A 850 0.09 -2.39 6.35
N TYR A 851 -0.14 -1.44 5.44
CA TYR A 851 0.79 -1.06 4.38
C TYR A 851 1.59 0.21 4.74
N SER A 852 2.63 0.51 3.96
CA SER A 852 3.28 1.83 3.91
C SER A 852 2.39 2.86 3.20
N VAL A 853 2.69 4.16 3.30
CA VAL A 853 2.17 5.16 2.34
C VAL A 853 2.82 4.88 0.96
N PRO A 854 2.08 4.89 -0.16
CA PRO A 854 2.68 4.72 -1.48
C PRO A 854 3.61 5.87 -1.84
N CYS A 855 4.85 5.57 -2.23
CA CYS A 855 5.83 6.54 -2.74
C CYS A 855 5.93 6.55 -4.27
N THR A 856 5.26 5.61 -4.97
CA THR A 856 5.19 5.55 -6.45
C THR A 856 3.75 5.52 -6.96
N PRO A 857 3.44 6.15 -8.11
CA PRO A 857 2.09 6.14 -8.69
C PRO A 857 1.60 4.74 -9.07
N SER A 858 2.49 3.85 -9.49
CA SER A 858 2.16 2.46 -9.84
C SER A 858 1.67 1.66 -8.63
N LEU A 859 2.31 1.81 -7.46
CA LEU A 859 1.84 1.19 -6.22
C LEU A 859 0.55 1.84 -5.71
N GLY A 860 0.44 3.17 -5.80
CA GLY A 860 -0.79 3.90 -5.49
C GLY A 860 -1.96 3.37 -6.32
N PHE A 861 -1.78 3.25 -7.65
CA PHE A 861 -2.76 2.72 -8.58
C PHE A 861 -3.19 1.30 -8.21
N LEU A 862 -2.23 0.38 -8.02
CA LEU A 862 -2.51 -0.99 -7.61
C LEU A 862 -3.33 -1.04 -6.31
N ARG A 863 -2.98 -0.24 -5.30
CA ARG A 863 -3.70 -0.23 -4.02
C ARG A 863 -5.09 0.40 -4.10
N SER A 864 -5.29 1.42 -4.95
CA SER A 864 -6.63 1.97 -5.22
C SER A 864 -7.53 0.97 -5.97
N VAL A 865 -6.96 0.23 -6.93
CA VAL A 865 -7.65 -0.87 -7.60
C VAL A 865 -7.96 -2.00 -6.61
N LEU A 866 -7.03 -2.38 -5.73
CA LEU A 866 -7.27 -3.36 -4.67
C LEU A 866 -8.39 -2.94 -3.73
N LEU A 867 -8.39 -1.70 -3.24
CA LEU A 867 -9.45 -1.13 -2.41
C LEU A 867 -10.82 -1.26 -3.10
N LEU A 868 -10.95 -0.84 -4.37
CA LEU A 868 -12.20 -1.00 -5.14
C LEU A 868 -12.61 -2.47 -5.33
N SER A 869 -11.62 -3.37 -5.47
CA SER A 869 -11.85 -4.80 -5.65
C SER A 869 -12.34 -5.50 -4.37
N GLU A 870 -11.83 -5.10 -3.20
CA GLU A 870 -12.08 -5.72 -1.90
C GLU A 870 -13.25 -5.07 -1.13
N TRP A 871 -13.50 -3.77 -1.34
CA TRP A 871 -14.47 -2.97 -0.58
C TRP A 871 -15.88 -3.56 -0.62
N LYS A 872 -16.40 -3.91 0.55
CA LYS A 872 -17.76 -4.45 0.73
C LYS A 872 -18.75 -3.29 0.84
N TYR A 873 -18.83 -2.43 -0.20
CA TYR A 873 -19.63 -1.19 -0.23
C TYR A 873 -21.11 -1.30 0.19
N LYS A 874 -21.67 -2.52 0.22
CA LYS A 874 -23.02 -2.81 0.73
C LYS A 874 -23.10 -2.86 2.26
N GLN A 875 -22.00 -3.19 2.91
CA GLN A 875 -21.85 -3.46 4.35
C GLN A 875 -21.11 -2.34 5.10
N GLU A 876 -20.19 -1.63 4.43
CA GLU A 876 -19.35 -0.60 5.05
C GLU A 876 -19.24 0.68 4.17
N PRO A 877 -19.25 1.88 4.78
CA PRO A 877 -18.89 3.13 4.10
C PRO A 877 -17.36 3.25 3.95
N LEU A 878 -16.90 4.04 2.98
CA LEU A 878 -15.51 4.52 2.96
C LEU A 878 -15.42 5.84 3.71
N LEU A 879 -14.61 5.90 4.78
CA LEU A 879 -14.42 7.09 5.59
C LEU A 879 -13.05 7.72 5.27
N VAL A 880 -13.04 8.92 4.69
CA VAL A 880 -11.81 9.59 4.24
C VAL A 880 -11.57 10.83 5.11
N PRO A 881 -10.52 10.87 5.96
CA PRO A 881 -10.23 12.00 6.85
C PRO A 881 -9.51 13.14 6.09
N LEU A 882 -10.15 13.60 5.01
CA LEU A 882 -9.58 14.55 4.04
C LEU A 882 -9.27 15.90 4.67
N TYR A 883 -10.21 16.46 5.44
CA TYR A 883 -10.06 17.82 5.95
C TYR A 883 -9.11 17.87 7.14
N THR A 884 -9.14 16.85 8.02
CA THR A 884 -8.15 16.65 9.09
C THR A 884 -6.75 16.53 8.50
N ALA A 885 -6.58 15.79 7.40
CA ALA A 885 -5.29 15.67 6.71
C ALA A 885 -4.77 17.00 6.15
N SER A 886 -5.68 17.83 5.61
CA SER A 886 -5.35 19.12 4.99
C SER A 886 -5.02 20.24 5.98
N GLN A 887 -5.46 20.14 7.23
CA GLN A 887 -5.28 21.17 8.27
C GLN A 887 -4.06 20.94 9.18
N ILE A 888 -3.35 19.82 9.02
CA ILE A 888 -2.12 19.53 9.78
C ILE A 888 -0.99 20.41 9.24
N GLN A 889 -0.48 21.29 10.11
CA GLN A 889 0.73 22.10 9.86
C GLN A 889 1.97 21.21 9.65
N GLU A 890 2.95 21.70 8.89
CA GLU A 890 4.16 20.94 8.53
C GLU A 890 4.95 20.45 9.74
N ASP A 891 5.02 21.25 10.81
CA ASP A 891 5.65 20.91 12.11
C ASP A 891 4.99 19.71 12.84
N HIS A 892 3.86 19.22 12.34
CA HIS A 892 3.07 18.14 12.91
C HIS A 892 2.78 16.99 11.93
N LEU A 893 3.60 16.83 10.87
CA LEU A 893 3.45 15.76 9.88
C LEU A 893 3.47 14.33 10.46
N ASP A 894 4.17 14.12 11.57
CA ASP A 894 4.21 12.85 12.32
C ASP A 894 2.89 12.51 13.04
N ARG A 895 1.97 13.47 13.17
CA ARG A 895 0.72 13.28 13.89
C ARG A 895 -0.22 12.40 13.04
N LYS A 896 -0.64 11.27 13.62
CA LYS A 896 -1.51 10.30 12.96
C LYS A 896 -2.82 10.97 12.53
N ILE A 897 -3.16 10.81 11.26
CA ILE A 897 -4.42 11.26 10.68
C ILE A 897 -5.50 10.24 11.06
N VAL A 898 -6.57 10.68 11.71
CA VAL A 898 -7.69 9.83 12.15
C VAL A 898 -9.00 10.54 11.82
N PHE A 899 -10.00 9.79 11.36
CA PHE A 899 -11.34 10.35 11.15
C PHE A 899 -11.98 10.70 12.51
N PRO A 900 -12.39 11.95 12.75
CA PRO A 900 -12.95 12.38 14.03
C PRO A 900 -14.12 11.51 14.51
N LEU A 901 -14.06 11.04 15.76
CA LEU A 901 -14.95 10.00 16.28
C LEU A 901 -16.45 10.36 16.22
N LYS A 902 -16.80 11.65 16.43
CA LYS A 902 -18.18 12.14 16.38
C LYS A 902 -18.73 12.03 14.96
N GLU A 903 -18.01 12.60 14.00
CA GLU A 903 -18.35 12.63 12.58
C GLU A 903 -18.35 11.20 11.99
N LYS A 904 -17.41 10.34 12.42
CA LYS A 904 -17.38 8.90 12.10
C LYS A 904 -18.69 8.22 12.51
N THR A 905 -19.06 8.38 13.79
CA THR A 905 -20.28 7.77 14.35
C THR A 905 -21.54 8.28 13.64
N GLU A 906 -21.54 9.54 13.18
CA GLU A 906 -22.64 10.14 12.42
C GLU A 906 -22.71 9.59 10.98
N ALA A 907 -21.57 9.43 10.31
CA ALA A 907 -21.48 8.84 8.98
C ALA A 907 -21.90 7.35 8.97
N GLU A 908 -21.44 6.57 9.94
CA GLU A 908 -21.83 5.16 10.10
C GLU A 908 -23.34 5.00 10.33
N LYS A 909 -23.94 5.82 11.20
CA LYS A 909 -25.40 5.85 11.41
C LYS A 909 -26.15 6.27 10.16
N THR A 910 -25.65 7.25 9.42
CA THR A 910 -26.28 7.71 8.17
C THR A 910 -26.23 6.63 7.09
N PHE A 911 -25.11 5.91 6.99
CA PHE A 911 -24.98 4.73 6.15
C PHE A 911 -25.93 3.60 6.56
N GLU A 912 -26.05 3.28 7.85
CA GLU A 912 -27.03 2.28 8.33
C GLU A 912 -28.47 2.65 7.95
N VAL A 913 -28.87 3.91 8.16
CA VAL A 913 -30.20 4.40 7.80
C VAL A 913 -30.41 4.34 6.29
N LEU A 914 -29.42 4.72 5.48
CA LEU A 914 -29.47 4.58 4.03
C LEU A 914 -29.65 3.12 3.62
N ARG A 915 -28.87 2.19 4.16
CA ARG A 915 -28.97 0.75 3.81
C ARG A 915 -30.27 0.10 4.26
N ARG A 916 -30.93 0.60 5.31
CA ARG A 916 -32.28 0.18 5.73
C ARG A 916 -33.42 0.81 4.92
N THR A 917 -33.23 2.01 4.37
CA THR A 917 -34.27 2.73 3.61
C THR A 917 -34.16 2.53 2.10
N ASP A 918 -32.99 2.11 1.62
CA ASP A 918 -32.68 1.81 0.22
C ASP A 918 -32.03 0.41 0.13
N GLU A 919 -32.78 -0.63 0.51
CA GLU A 919 -32.34 -2.04 0.45
C GLU A 919 -31.90 -2.46 -0.96
N ASP A 920 -32.53 -1.87 -1.99
CA ASP A 920 -32.19 -2.08 -3.38
C ASP A 920 -30.90 -1.38 -3.81
N ILE A 921 -30.37 -0.44 -3.04
CA ILE A 921 -29.20 0.38 -3.36
C ILE A 921 -29.41 1.12 -4.70
N LYS A 922 -30.47 1.93 -4.77
CA LYS A 922 -30.84 2.74 -5.94
C LYS A 922 -30.16 4.11 -5.95
N LYS A 923 -29.92 4.72 -4.78
CA LYS A 923 -29.32 6.05 -4.63
C LYS A 923 -27.79 5.97 -4.64
N THR A 924 -27.18 5.72 -3.48
CA THR A 924 -25.72 5.71 -3.33
C THR A 924 -25.20 4.29 -3.15
N ALA A 925 -24.55 3.77 -4.20
CA ALA A 925 -23.91 2.45 -4.13
C ALA A 925 -22.60 2.50 -3.36
N MET A 926 -21.64 3.31 -3.80
CA MET A 926 -20.34 3.47 -3.16
C MET A 926 -20.35 4.72 -2.28
N PHE A 927 -20.79 4.57 -1.04
CA PHE A 927 -20.88 5.66 -0.07
C PHE A 927 -19.49 6.06 0.44
N VAL A 928 -19.07 7.29 0.15
CA VAL A 928 -17.80 7.86 0.62
C VAL A 928 -18.10 9.10 1.46
N ALA A 929 -17.68 9.11 2.73
CA ALA A 929 -17.89 10.22 3.65
C ALA A 929 -16.58 10.92 4.03
N THR A 930 -16.70 12.20 4.35
CA THR A 930 -15.63 13.08 4.86
C THR A 930 -16.14 13.85 6.08
N GLU A 931 -15.28 14.57 6.79
CA GLU A 931 -15.65 15.32 7.99
C GLU A 931 -16.66 16.44 7.73
N HIS A 932 -16.73 16.93 6.48
CA HIS A 932 -17.73 17.90 6.01
C HIS A 932 -18.78 17.30 5.07
N ASP A 933 -18.77 15.97 4.88
CA ASP A 933 -19.83 15.21 4.24
C ASP A 933 -20.03 13.85 4.93
N VAL A 934 -20.61 13.87 6.13
CA VAL A 934 -21.05 12.66 6.83
C VAL A 934 -22.21 11.95 6.13
N SER A 935 -22.83 12.58 5.12
CA SER A 935 -23.96 12.03 4.36
C SER A 935 -23.55 11.22 3.13
N GLY A 936 -22.30 11.36 2.67
CA GLY A 936 -21.81 10.87 1.38
C GLY A 936 -22.48 11.50 0.15
N GLY A 937 -23.36 12.49 0.37
CA GLY A 937 -24.24 13.06 -0.65
C GLY A 937 -23.60 14.15 -1.52
N HIS A 938 -22.42 14.67 -1.17
CA HIS A 938 -21.78 15.74 -1.95
C HIS A 938 -21.11 15.22 -3.23
N TYR A 939 -20.55 14.00 -3.19
CA TYR A 939 -19.73 13.46 -4.29
C TYR A 939 -20.17 12.09 -4.80
N THR A 940 -21.05 11.38 -4.05
CA THR A 940 -21.47 9.99 -4.37
C THR A 940 -22.98 9.78 -4.43
N HIS A 941 -23.76 10.87 -4.52
CA HIS A 941 -25.21 10.78 -4.75
C HIS A 941 -25.49 10.33 -6.19
N ASP A 942 -26.31 9.29 -6.36
CA ASP A 942 -26.71 8.63 -7.62
C ASP A 942 -25.56 8.07 -8.52
N ARG A 943 -24.31 8.47 -8.28
CA ARG A 943 -23.12 8.12 -9.07
C ARG A 943 -21.99 7.64 -8.15
N PRO A 944 -21.49 6.39 -8.30
CA PRO A 944 -21.93 5.36 -9.23
C PRO A 944 -23.23 4.68 -8.78
N SER A 945 -24.08 4.33 -9.74
CA SER A 945 -25.24 3.44 -9.49
C SER A 945 -24.80 2.01 -9.19
N LYS A 946 -25.68 1.17 -8.62
CA LYS A 946 -25.37 -0.23 -8.25
C LYS A 946 -24.78 -1.07 -9.38
N VAL A 947 -25.24 -0.88 -10.62
CA VAL A 947 -24.73 -1.61 -11.80
C VAL A 947 -23.31 -1.15 -12.13
N ILE A 948 -23.07 0.17 -12.11
CA ILE A 948 -21.74 0.75 -12.34
C ILE A 948 -20.77 0.32 -11.23
N ALA A 949 -21.16 0.41 -9.95
CA ALA A 949 -20.33 -0.04 -8.84
C ALA A 949 -19.97 -1.54 -8.93
N SER A 950 -20.92 -2.38 -9.32
CA SER A 950 -20.66 -3.81 -9.55
C SER A 950 -19.72 -4.06 -10.73
N ARG A 951 -19.83 -3.27 -11.81
CA ARG A 951 -18.91 -3.33 -12.96
C ARG A 951 -17.52 -2.84 -12.58
N LEU A 952 -17.41 -1.70 -11.90
CA LEU A 952 -16.17 -1.12 -11.41
C LEU A 952 -15.42 -2.10 -10.51
N GLN A 953 -16.10 -2.72 -9.54
CA GLN A 953 -15.50 -3.75 -8.69
C GLN A 953 -15.07 -4.99 -9.49
N SER A 954 -15.77 -5.35 -10.56
CA SER A 954 -15.40 -6.50 -11.40
C SER A 954 -14.15 -6.20 -12.25
N LEU A 955 -14.07 -5.01 -12.84
CA LEU A 955 -12.88 -4.51 -13.54
C LEU A 955 -11.69 -4.37 -12.60
N ALA A 956 -11.93 -3.87 -11.38
CA ALA A 956 -10.90 -3.75 -10.35
C ALA A 956 -10.35 -5.12 -9.93
N LYS A 957 -11.22 -6.13 -9.73
CA LYS A 957 -10.80 -7.52 -9.46
C LYS A 957 -9.95 -8.11 -10.60
N ALA A 958 -10.34 -7.90 -11.85
CA ALA A 958 -9.56 -8.38 -13.00
C ALA A 958 -8.19 -7.68 -13.07
N THR A 959 -8.16 -6.35 -12.90
CA THR A 959 -6.94 -5.53 -12.96
C THR A 959 -5.97 -5.87 -11.82
N ALA A 960 -6.47 -5.97 -10.59
CA ALA A 960 -5.68 -6.39 -9.43
C ALA A 960 -5.16 -7.83 -9.59
N SER A 961 -6.00 -8.76 -10.07
CA SER A 961 -5.58 -10.15 -10.29
C SER A 961 -4.48 -10.27 -11.34
N ALA A 962 -4.48 -9.44 -12.38
CA ALA A 962 -3.40 -9.40 -13.36
C ALA A 962 -2.12 -8.83 -12.75
N LEU A 963 -2.18 -7.65 -12.12
CA LEU A 963 -1.01 -7.00 -11.51
C LEU A 963 -0.37 -7.78 -10.34
N LEU A 964 -1.14 -8.66 -9.69
CA LEU A 964 -0.65 -9.53 -8.63
C LEU A 964 -0.16 -10.90 -9.13
N ASP A 965 -0.37 -11.26 -10.39
CA ASP A 965 0.18 -12.48 -10.98
C ASP A 965 1.71 -12.33 -11.19
N ASP A 966 2.43 -13.45 -11.26
CA ASP A 966 3.87 -13.47 -11.46
C ASP A 966 4.27 -13.36 -12.94
N SER A 967 3.30 -13.42 -13.86
CA SER A 967 3.47 -13.27 -15.32
C SER A 967 3.76 -11.83 -15.76
N GLU A 968 4.42 -11.66 -16.91
CA GLU A 968 4.50 -10.38 -17.61
C GLU A 968 3.09 -9.96 -18.09
N VAL A 969 2.64 -8.77 -17.70
CA VAL A 969 1.31 -8.23 -18.01
C VAL A 969 1.47 -6.93 -18.77
N ASP A 970 1.07 -6.92 -20.05
CA ASP A 970 0.98 -5.69 -20.84
C ASP A 970 0.00 -4.71 -20.17
N ILE A 971 0.54 -3.70 -19.47
CA ILE A 971 -0.22 -2.69 -18.75
C ILE A 971 -1.21 -1.96 -19.68
N MET A 972 -0.91 -1.80 -20.98
CA MET A 972 -1.84 -1.16 -21.92
C MET A 972 -3.14 -1.97 -22.10
N GLN A 973 -3.14 -3.29 -21.87
CA GLN A 973 -4.39 -4.08 -21.89
C GLN A 973 -5.27 -3.79 -20.68
N LEU A 974 -4.69 -3.39 -19.54
CA LEU A 974 -5.44 -3.01 -18.34
C LEU A 974 -6.23 -1.71 -18.54
N PHE A 975 -5.90 -0.93 -19.57
CA PHE A 975 -6.58 0.30 -19.97
C PHE A 975 -7.46 0.09 -21.24
N LYS A 976 -7.89 -1.14 -21.53
CA LYS A 976 -8.81 -1.44 -22.66
C LYS A 976 -10.10 -2.06 -22.17
N SER A 977 -11.24 -1.45 -22.52
CA SER A 977 -12.56 -1.98 -22.17
C SER A 977 -13.06 -3.03 -23.18
N PRO A 978 -13.52 -4.22 -22.74
CA PRO A 978 -14.16 -5.18 -23.65
C PRO A 978 -15.51 -4.63 -24.13
N THR A 979 -15.69 -4.49 -25.43
CA THR A 979 -16.94 -3.97 -26.03
C THR A 979 -18.03 -5.04 -26.18
N GLU A 980 -17.66 -6.32 -26.13
CA GLU A 980 -18.57 -7.47 -26.27
C GLU A 980 -19.64 -7.58 -25.16
N ILE A 981 -19.54 -6.81 -24.09
CA ILE A 981 -20.52 -6.83 -22.98
C ILE A 981 -21.77 -5.97 -23.27
N TYR A 982 -21.69 -5.01 -24.19
CA TYR A 982 -22.78 -4.08 -24.51
C TYR A 982 -23.89 -4.73 -25.34
N ASP A 983 -25.11 -4.21 -25.29
CA ASP A 983 -26.21 -4.65 -26.17
C ASP A 983 -25.99 -4.13 -27.60
N PHE A 984 -25.52 -2.88 -27.71
CA PHE A 984 -25.06 -2.28 -28.95
C PHE A 984 -23.91 -1.29 -28.68
N VAL A 985 -23.11 -1.05 -29.71
CA VAL A 985 -21.91 -0.22 -29.69
C VAL A 985 -21.98 0.77 -30.86
N ILE A 986 -21.77 2.05 -30.57
CA ILE A 986 -21.70 3.13 -31.56
C ILE A 986 -20.23 3.52 -31.72
N ASN A 987 -19.75 3.52 -32.96
CA ASN A 987 -18.43 4.02 -33.32
C ASN A 987 -18.57 5.42 -33.93
N LEU A 988 -17.82 6.39 -33.41
CA LEU A 988 -17.79 7.78 -33.87
C LEU A 988 -16.67 8.01 -34.88
N LYS A 989 -16.89 8.91 -35.83
CA LYS A 989 -15.85 9.41 -36.73
C LYS A 989 -14.84 10.26 -35.96
N SER A 990 -13.56 10.24 -36.36
CA SER A 990 -12.47 10.93 -35.67
C SER A 990 -12.72 12.42 -35.37
N TRP A 991 -13.30 13.16 -36.33
CA TRP A 991 -13.54 14.60 -36.20
C TRP A 991 -14.55 14.97 -35.10
N VAL A 992 -15.38 14.02 -34.66
CA VAL A 992 -16.39 14.21 -33.61
C VAL A 992 -15.75 14.35 -32.24
N ASN A 993 -14.62 13.67 -32.02
CA ASN A 993 -13.93 13.69 -30.74
C ASN A 993 -12.82 14.74 -30.76
N THR A 994 -13.10 15.92 -30.21
CA THR A 994 -12.15 17.04 -30.12
C THR A 994 -10.96 16.79 -29.17
N ARG A 995 -10.92 15.61 -28.55
CA ARG A 995 -9.93 15.11 -27.59
C ARG A 995 -9.20 13.85 -28.05
N LEU A 996 -9.33 13.45 -29.33
CA LEU A 996 -8.77 12.19 -29.86
C LEU A 996 -7.26 12.04 -29.65
N TYR A 997 -6.52 13.16 -29.63
CA TYR A 997 -5.09 13.18 -29.28
C TYR A 997 -4.76 12.58 -27.90
N GLN A 998 -5.74 12.48 -26.99
CA GLN A 998 -5.63 11.83 -25.68
C GLN A 998 -5.96 10.32 -25.69
N SER A 999 -6.31 9.76 -26.85
CA SER A 999 -6.65 8.34 -27.01
C SER A 999 -5.45 7.43 -26.72
N LEU A 1000 -5.72 6.27 -26.11
CA LEU A 1000 -4.73 5.19 -25.95
C LEU A 1000 -4.70 4.22 -27.15
N ALA A 1001 -5.45 4.53 -28.21
CA ALA A 1001 -5.46 3.79 -29.46
C ALA A 1001 -4.80 4.61 -30.57
N GLU A 1002 -4.07 3.93 -31.47
CA GLU A 1002 -3.51 4.50 -32.70
C GLU A 1002 -4.66 4.85 -33.67
N ASP A 1003 -5.21 6.06 -33.53
CA ASP A 1003 -6.34 6.56 -34.32
C ASP A 1003 -5.90 7.68 -35.28
N ASN A 1004 -6.39 7.64 -36.52
CA ASN A 1004 -6.18 8.73 -37.47
C ASN A 1004 -6.95 9.99 -37.02
N PHE A 1005 -6.23 11.11 -36.86
CA PHE A 1005 -6.77 12.40 -36.42
C PHE A 1005 -7.83 13.02 -37.35
N GLY A 1006 -7.94 12.55 -38.60
CA GLY A 1006 -8.96 12.99 -39.55
C GLY A 1006 -8.71 14.38 -40.14
N ASP A 1007 -9.73 14.94 -40.78
CA ASP A 1007 -9.63 16.20 -41.52
C ASP A 1007 -9.68 17.45 -40.61
N VAL A 1008 -9.15 18.55 -41.14
CA VAL A 1008 -9.12 19.87 -40.48
C VAL A 1008 -10.34 20.70 -40.91
N ASP A 1009 -11.12 21.18 -39.94
CA ASP A 1009 -12.13 22.23 -40.15
C ASP A 1009 -11.44 23.60 -40.30
N THR A 1010 -11.90 24.48 -41.19
CA THR A 1010 -11.32 25.83 -41.33
C THR A 1010 -11.93 26.88 -40.39
N SER A 1011 -12.92 26.52 -39.56
CA SER A 1011 -13.50 27.45 -38.57
C SER A 1011 -12.46 27.93 -37.55
N ASN A 1012 -12.54 29.20 -37.15
CA ASN A 1012 -11.72 29.80 -36.08
C ASN A 1012 -12.48 29.90 -34.73
N ASP A 1013 -13.71 29.38 -34.64
CA ASP A 1013 -14.57 29.57 -33.45
C ASP A 1013 -14.09 28.70 -32.27
N ALA A 1014 -13.36 29.32 -31.35
CA ALA A 1014 -12.80 28.69 -30.15
C ALA A 1014 -13.87 28.51 -29.05
N LEU A 1015 -14.58 27.38 -29.05
CA LEU A 1015 -15.61 27.07 -28.05
C LEU A 1015 -15.03 26.33 -26.83
N VAL A 1016 -15.17 26.93 -25.64
CA VAL A 1016 -14.71 26.33 -24.37
C VAL A 1016 -15.60 25.14 -23.99
N ASN A 1017 -14.98 24.08 -23.47
CA ASN A 1017 -15.60 22.82 -23.07
C ASN A 1017 -16.42 22.10 -24.18
N TYR A 1018 -16.20 22.44 -25.45
CA TYR A 1018 -16.92 21.85 -26.58
C TYR A 1018 -16.35 20.48 -27.00
N ASP A 1019 -17.00 19.43 -26.54
CA ASP A 1019 -16.77 18.04 -26.98
C ASP A 1019 -18.08 17.42 -27.51
N PRO A 1020 -18.27 17.36 -28.84
CA PRO A 1020 -19.46 16.78 -29.46
C PRO A 1020 -19.72 15.33 -29.05
N ALA A 1021 -18.69 14.54 -28.73
CA ALA A 1021 -18.86 13.15 -28.32
C ALA A 1021 -19.50 13.07 -26.93
N THR A 1022 -18.93 13.76 -25.94
CA THR A 1022 -19.50 13.85 -24.58
C THR A 1022 -20.89 14.50 -24.59
N MET A 1023 -21.08 15.61 -25.31
CA MET A 1023 -22.39 16.28 -25.41
C MET A 1023 -23.48 15.40 -26.04
N PHE A 1024 -23.13 14.56 -27.03
CA PHE A 1024 -24.05 13.59 -27.62
C PHE A 1024 -24.44 12.48 -26.62
N VAL A 1025 -23.50 12.01 -25.80
CA VAL A 1025 -23.78 11.05 -24.72
C VAL A 1025 -24.70 11.67 -23.67
N GLU A 1026 -24.42 12.89 -23.19
CA GLU A 1026 -25.31 13.59 -22.24
C GLU A 1026 -26.72 13.78 -22.79
N TYR A 1027 -26.85 14.14 -24.08
CA TYR A 1027 -28.15 14.27 -24.72
C TYR A 1027 -28.90 12.93 -24.78
N MET A 1028 -28.21 11.84 -25.11
CA MET A 1028 -28.80 10.49 -25.10
C MET A 1028 -29.19 10.03 -23.68
N GLU A 1029 -28.40 10.35 -22.65
CA GLU A 1029 -28.74 10.06 -21.25
C GLU A 1029 -29.99 10.84 -20.80
N ARG A 1030 -30.12 12.12 -21.19
CA ARG A 1030 -31.33 12.92 -20.92
C ARG A 1030 -32.57 12.36 -21.62
N MET A 1031 -32.42 11.82 -22.83
CA MET A 1031 -33.53 11.28 -23.65
C MET A 1031 -33.94 9.84 -23.29
N TYR A 1032 -32.98 8.99 -22.92
CA TYR A 1032 -33.19 7.54 -22.78
C TYR A 1032 -32.62 6.94 -21.48
N GLY A 1033 -32.07 7.73 -20.55
CA GLY A 1033 -31.35 7.23 -19.36
C GLY A 1033 -32.13 6.26 -18.47
N ASP A 1034 -33.46 6.38 -18.41
CA ASP A 1034 -34.34 5.41 -17.74
C ASP A 1034 -34.20 3.98 -18.31
N VAL A 1035 -34.04 3.89 -19.63
CA VAL A 1035 -34.18 2.65 -20.43
C VAL A 1035 -32.89 2.17 -21.08
N VAL A 1036 -31.89 3.04 -21.27
CA VAL A 1036 -30.58 2.74 -21.82
C VAL A 1036 -29.50 3.45 -21.00
N VAL A 1037 -28.50 2.69 -20.55
CA VAL A 1037 -27.30 3.22 -19.91
C VAL A 1037 -26.19 3.33 -20.95
N PHE A 1038 -25.66 4.53 -21.15
CA PHE A 1038 -24.58 4.82 -22.11
C PHE A 1038 -23.22 4.87 -21.42
N PHE A 1039 -22.15 4.55 -22.14
CA PHE A 1039 -20.81 4.39 -21.61
C PHE A 1039 -19.81 4.96 -22.60
N HIS A 1040 -18.90 5.84 -22.16
CA HIS A 1040 -17.99 6.58 -23.01
C HIS A 1040 -16.68 6.90 -22.29
N ASP A 1041 -15.59 7.05 -23.04
CA ASP A 1041 -14.29 7.54 -22.56
C ASP A 1041 -14.12 8.99 -23.01
N ALA A 1042 -14.33 9.92 -22.07
CA ALA A 1042 -14.18 11.36 -22.31
C ALA A 1042 -12.73 11.78 -22.62
N CYS A 1043 -11.73 10.91 -22.42
CA CYS A 1043 -10.33 11.18 -22.75
C CYS A 1043 -9.99 10.63 -24.16
N GLY A 1044 -10.72 11.07 -25.18
CA GLY A 1044 -10.39 10.75 -26.58
C GLY A 1044 -11.00 9.46 -27.15
N GLY A 1045 -11.90 8.78 -26.43
CA GLY A 1045 -12.51 7.54 -26.92
C GLY A 1045 -13.47 7.72 -28.09
N ARG A 1046 -13.35 6.89 -29.12
CA ARG A 1046 -14.26 6.90 -30.29
C ARG A 1046 -15.49 6.00 -30.14
N VAL A 1047 -15.60 5.28 -29.03
CA VAL A 1047 -16.62 4.25 -28.80
C VAL A 1047 -17.62 4.72 -27.76
N ILE A 1048 -18.91 4.52 -28.03
CA ILE A 1048 -19.98 4.59 -27.03
C ILE A 1048 -20.61 3.20 -26.91
N GLY A 1049 -20.50 2.58 -25.74
CA GLY A 1049 -21.19 1.35 -25.40
C GLY A 1049 -22.58 1.64 -24.81
N ALA A 1050 -23.57 0.81 -25.10
CA ALA A 1050 -24.93 0.98 -24.57
C ALA A 1050 -25.52 -0.34 -24.05
N MET A 1051 -26.29 -0.27 -22.96
CA MET A 1051 -27.01 -1.40 -22.36
C MET A 1051 -28.46 -1.03 -22.09
N PHE A 1052 -29.41 -1.85 -22.53
CA PHE A 1052 -30.82 -1.67 -22.17
C PHE A 1052 -31.08 -2.10 -20.74
N ASN A 1053 -31.80 -1.27 -19.97
CA ASN A 1053 -32.20 -1.58 -18.62
C ASN A 1053 -33.17 -2.79 -18.61
N PRO A 1054 -32.80 -3.95 -18.02
CA PRO A 1054 -33.63 -5.16 -18.08
C PRO A 1054 -35.03 -4.97 -17.49
N ALA A 1055 -35.20 -4.06 -16.53
CA ALA A 1055 -36.49 -3.76 -15.91
C ALA A 1055 -37.57 -3.34 -16.93
N TYR A 1056 -37.17 -2.77 -18.07
CA TYR A 1056 -38.05 -2.23 -19.11
C TYR A 1056 -38.29 -3.21 -20.28
N THR A 1057 -37.73 -4.42 -20.21
CA THR A 1057 -37.84 -5.43 -21.27
C THR A 1057 -39.09 -6.32 -21.16
N SER A 1058 -39.68 -6.43 -19.97
CA SER A 1058 -40.92 -7.19 -19.73
C SER A 1058 -42.15 -6.45 -20.26
N PRO A 1059 -43.18 -7.15 -20.78
CA PRO A 1059 -44.46 -6.54 -21.14
C PRO A 1059 -45.11 -5.78 -19.97
N ARG A 1060 -45.63 -4.59 -20.26
CA ARG A 1060 -46.29 -3.70 -19.28
C ARG A 1060 -47.49 -3.03 -19.92
N LYS A 1061 -48.54 -2.75 -19.14
CA LYS A 1061 -49.69 -1.97 -19.63
C LYS A 1061 -49.27 -0.58 -20.10
N TRP A 1062 -49.77 -0.18 -21.26
CA TRP A 1062 -49.52 1.15 -21.82
C TRP A 1062 -50.06 2.27 -20.90
N LYS A 1063 -49.30 3.38 -20.80
CA LYS A 1063 -49.67 4.58 -20.04
C LYS A 1063 -49.12 5.83 -20.73
N VAL A 1064 -49.78 6.97 -20.52
CA VAL A 1064 -49.42 8.27 -21.13
C VAL A 1064 -48.05 8.81 -20.64
N GLY A 1065 -47.57 8.37 -19.49
CA GLY A 1065 -46.27 8.75 -18.91
C GLY A 1065 -45.11 7.78 -19.19
N LEU A 1066 -45.16 7.02 -20.29
CA LEU A 1066 -44.03 6.20 -20.74
C LEU A 1066 -43.13 7.06 -21.63
N HIS A 1067 -42.11 7.69 -21.05
CA HIS A 1067 -41.22 8.65 -21.71
C HIS A 1067 -40.20 8.03 -22.68
N TYR A 1068 -40.54 6.91 -23.33
CA TYR A 1068 -39.66 6.17 -24.23
C TYR A 1068 -40.43 5.41 -25.32
N PRO A 1069 -39.83 5.13 -26.49
CA PRO A 1069 -40.48 4.40 -27.57
C PRO A 1069 -40.92 2.99 -27.17
N THR A 1070 -42.18 2.65 -27.47
CA THR A 1070 -42.79 1.35 -27.17
C THR A 1070 -43.54 0.77 -28.36
N LYS A 1071 -43.69 -0.56 -28.38
CA LYS A 1071 -44.46 -1.32 -29.37
C LYS A 1071 -45.43 -2.28 -28.67
N SER A 1072 -46.56 -2.55 -29.31
CA SER A 1072 -47.58 -3.49 -28.81
C SER A 1072 -47.11 -4.95 -28.85
N VAL A 1073 -47.59 -5.73 -27.88
CA VAL A 1073 -47.50 -7.19 -27.83
C VAL A 1073 -48.87 -7.79 -28.19
N ASP A 1074 -48.97 -9.11 -28.42
CA ASP A 1074 -50.21 -9.79 -28.87
C ASP A 1074 -51.43 -9.62 -27.92
N SER A 1075 -51.24 -9.19 -26.67
CA SER A 1075 -52.30 -8.74 -25.77
C SER A 1075 -52.63 -7.25 -25.98
N LYS A 1076 -53.91 -6.94 -26.21
CA LYS A 1076 -54.40 -5.62 -26.67
C LYS A 1076 -53.94 -4.37 -25.91
N ASP A 1077 -53.53 -4.50 -24.64
CA ASP A 1077 -53.19 -3.37 -23.76
C ASP A 1077 -51.70 -3.35 -23.32
N ASP A 1078 -50.92 -4.38 -23.67
CA ASP A 1078 -49.52 -4.50 -23.23
C ASP A 1078 -48.53 -4.04 -24.30
N VAL A 1079 -47.50 -3.34 -23.84
CA VAL A 1079 -46.41 -2.83 -24.64
C VAL A 1079 -45.05 -3.25 -24.07
N VAL A 1080 -44.05 -3.28 -24.93
CA VAL A 1080 -42.63 -3.43 -24.59
C VAL A 1080 -41.83 -2.31 -25.22
N ILE A 1081 -40.63 -2.05 -24.69
CA ILE A 1081 -39.67 -1.12 -25.29
C ILE A 1081 -39.36 -1.50 -26.75
N ASP A 1082 -39.37 -0.52 -27.67
CA ASP A 1082 -38.92 -0.76 -29.05
C ASP A 1082 -37.43 -0.46 -29.20
N LYS A 1083 -36.62 -1.45 -28.82
CA LYS A 1083 -35.16 -1.41 -28.96
C LYS A 1083 -34.69 -1.04 -30.39
N LYS A 1084 -35.40 -1.51 -31.42
CA LYS A 1084 -35.01 -1.26 -32.83
C LYS A 1084 -35.32 0.17 -33.24
N PHE A 1085 -36.45 0.73 -32.78
CA PHE A 1085 -36.77 2.13 -33.00
C PHE A 1085 -35.77 3.05 -32.29
N ILE A 1086 -35.46 2.79 -31.01
CA ILE A 1086 -34.48 3.59 -30.23
C ILE A 1086 -33.11 3.61 -30.93
N ILE A 1087 -32.57 2.46 -31.33
CA ILE A 1087 -31.28 2.41 -32.04
C ILE A 1087 -31.35 3.19 -33.38
N LYS A 1088 -32.45 3.08 -34.13
CA LYS A 1088 -32.64 3.83 -35.38
C LYS A 1088 -32.75 5.34 -35.12
N GLU A 1089 -33.44 5.76 -34.07
CA GLU A 1089 -33.60 7.16 -33.68
C GLU A 1089 -32.26 7.78 -33.27
N ILE A 1090 -31.49 7.09 -32.41
CA ILE A 1090 -30.10 7.45 -32.07
C ILE A 1090 -29.21 7.56 -33.32
N THR A 1091 -29.29 6.57 -34.23
CA THR A 1091 -28.52 6.57 -35.49
C THR A 1091 -28.92 7.74 -36.41
N THR A 1092 -30.21 8.15 -36.37
CA THR A 1092 -30.72 9.29 -37.15
C THR A 1092 -30.30 10.62 -36.54
N LEU A 1093 -30.23 10.70 -35.20
CA LEU A 1093 -29.84 11.92 -34.48
C LEU A 1093 -28.32 12.18 -34.58
N GLY A 1094 -27.51 11.13 -34.44
CA GLY A 1094 -26.05 11.20 -34.63
C GLY A 1094 -25.58 11.03 -36.08
N LYS A 1095 -26.48 11.13 -37.07
CA LYS A 1095 -26.29 10.74 -38.49
C LYS A 1095 -24.88 10.97 -39.05
N ASP A 1096 -24.41 12.22 -39.03
CA ASP A 1096 -23.14 12.56 -39.68
C ASP A 1096 -21.93 12.34 -38.75
N MET A 1097 -22.15 12.19 -37.44
CA MET A 1097 -21.14 11.91 -36.42
C MET A 1097 -20.79 10.41 -36.33
N ILE A 1098 -21.78 9.54 -36.53
CA ILE A 1098 -21.65 8.09 -36.39
C ILE A 1098 -20.98 7.49 -37.64
N GLU A 1099 -19.97 6.66 -37.41
CA GLU A 1099 -19.33 5.84 -38.46
C GLU A 1099 -20.07 4.51 -38.63
N SER A 1100 -20.38 3.82 -37.52
CA SER A 1100 -21.12 2.56 -37.54
C SER A 1100 -21.83 2.29 -36.20
N VAL A 1101 -22.88 1.47 -36.24
CA VAL A 1101 -23.55 0.93 -35.04
C VAL A 1101 -23.59 -0.59 -35.16
N THR A 1102 -23.06 -1.27 -34.15
CA THR A 1102 -23.04 -2.74 -34.07
C THR A 1102 -23.98 -3.18 -32.97
N SER A 1103 -25.04 -3.91 -33.30
CA SER A 1103 -25.97 -4.52 -32.33
C SER A 1103 -25.74 -6.02 -32.25
N LYS A 1104 -25.97 -6.59 -31.06
CA LYS A 1104 -26.28 -8.02 -30.92
C LYS A 1104 -27.68 -8.36 -31.45
#